data_AF-A0A835MBB7-F1
#
_entry.id   AF-A0A835MBB7-F1
#
_cell.length_a   1.000
_cell.length_b   1.000
_cell.length_c   1.000
_cell.angle_alpha   90.00
_cell.angle_beta   90.00
_cell.angle_gamma   90.00
#
_symmetry.space_group_name_H-M   'P 1'
#
loop_
_entity.id
_entity.type
_entity.pdbx_description
1 polymer ?
#
loop_
_entity_poly.entity_id
_entity_poly.type
_entity_poly.pdbx_seq_one_letter_code
_entity_poly.pdbx_strand_id
1 'polypeptide(L)'
;MQTPKPKRKPNDTTSNNDDSSEKLDYLLLSSTISNSEDLSPFIKKSFTSSKPEKLLHQLKDFTKSKESEIEEVCKAHYQDFILAVDDLRSLLSDVDSLKTSLSKSNTTLQTVANPLLTVLDSFVETKIVSENINCGLDSVQICIQLLELCSRANFHLERNNFYMALKCIDQLEVIYLDSVPSKTIRNMLEDRIPAIRGYIERKISKEFGDWLVDIRIVSRNLGQLAIGRASASRQREEELRVKQREAEEQSRLSSRDCVYVLQEEEEDEEDLRNGGEEKYSDGGVGMLGFDLRPLYRAYHIHQTLGFEERFKKYYFENRKLQLTSDFQVSSMTPFLESHQTFFAQIAGFFIIEDRVLRTGGGLISKFEVENLWETAVSKMCSVLEDQFSRMQTANHLLFIKDYVSLLGVTLRRYGYHIDALLDVLSKHRDKYHELLLSDCRKLIGDALSADTFEQMMMKKEYEYSMNVLSFHLQTSEITPAFPYIASFSSTVPDCCRIVRSFIEDSVSYMSYGGQLDFFDVVKKYLDRLLTDVLDEALLRIINSSVHGVSQAMQMAANMAVMERACDYFFRHAAQLSGIPLRMVERGKRQFPLKNSRDAAEEMLSGMLKTKVDGFLSLMENINWMTDEPPPSGNEYVNEVIIYLETLVSTAQQILPGQVLKRVLQDVLSHISEKIVGVLYGDTVRRFNVNAMMGIEVDVRLLESFAENQAQICSEADVSQLKSALAESRQLVNLLLSSHPENFLNPVIRERSYNSLDYRKVVSISEKLRDPSDRLFGTFSGRGVKQNPKKKSLDTLIKRLKDVS
;
A
#
# COMPACT_ATOMS: atom_id res chain seq x y z
N MET A 1 -110.90 12.22 100.38
CA MET A 1 -112.17 11.48 100.57
C MET A 1 -112.16 10.24 99.68
N GLN A 2 -112.20 9.03 100.23
CA GLN A 2 -113.37 8.22 99.87
C GLN A 2 -114.56 9.04 100.39
N THR A 3 -115.38 9.44 99.44
CA THR A 3 -116.60 10.25 99.57
C THR A 3 -117.53 9.61 100.61
N PRO A 4 -118.51 10.31 101.25
CA PRO A 4 -119.36 11.29 100.57
C PRO A 4 -120.11 12.34 101.45
N LYS A 5 -120.83 13.24 100.78
CA LYS A 5 -122.27 13.47 100.99
C LYS A 5 -122.91 13.44 99.59
N PRO A 6 -124.20 13.10 99.40
CA PRO A 6 -125.37 13.74 100.04
C PRO A 6 -126.48 12.72 100.41
N LYS A 7 -127.68 12.99 100.97
CA LYS A 7 -128.47 14.14 101.47
C LYS A 7 -129.68 13.53 102.22
N ARG A 8 -130.22 14.27 103.21
CA ARG A 8 -131.63 14.47 103.63
C ARG A 8 -132.60 13.26 103.81
N LYS A 9 -133.24 13.17 104.98
CA LYS A 9 -134.58 13.76 105.29
C LYS A 9 -134.99 13.56 106.78
N PRO A 10 -135.76 14.49 107.39
CA PRO A 10 -136.24 14.43 108.78
C PRO A 10 -137.76 14.16 108.91
N ASN A 11 -138.25 13.83 110.11
CA ASN A 11 -139.63 13.96 110.63
C ASN A 11 -139.50 14.16 112.17
N ASP A 12 -139.96 15.28 112.76
CA ASP A 12 -141.31 15.53 113.34
C ASP A 12 -141.62 14.60 114.54
N THR A 13 -142.09 15.01 115.73
CA THR A 13 -142.85 16.19 116.18
C THR A 13 -142.97 16.21 117.73
N THR A 14 -143.58 17.28 118.27
CA THR A 14 -144.15 17.53 119.63
C THR A 14 -143.20 18.12 120.70
N SER A 15 -143.51 19.17 121.48
CA SER A 15 -144.66 20.10 121.58
C SER A 15 -144.30 21.25 122.54
N ASN A 16 -144.61 22.52 122.21
CA ASN A 16 -145.35 23.51 123.04
C ASN A 16 -145.18 24.95 122.50
N ASN A 17 -146.34 25.59 122.29
CA ASN A 17 -146.59 26.79 121.48
C ASN A 17 -146.64 28.07 122.32
N ASP A 18 -145.55 28.85 122.39
CA ASP A 18 -145.72 30.31 122.56
C ASP A 18 -144.58 31.15 121.93
N ASP A 19 -143.44 30.54 121.58
CA ASP A 19 -142.27 31.22 120.99
C ASP A 19 -142.28 31.35 119.45
N SER A 20 -143.36 30.95 118.78
CA SER A 20 -143.39 30.71 117.33
C SER A 20 -143.39 31.97 116.44
N SER A 21 -143.73 33.15 116.97
CA SER A 21 -143.74 34.39 116.17
C SER A 21 -142.34 35.03 116.05
N GLU A 22 -141.55 35.06 117.13
CA GLU A 22 -140.21 35.67 117.12
C GLU A 22 -139.17 34.84 116.32
N LYS A 23 -139.39 33.52 116.19
CA LYS A 23 -138.50 32.60 115.45
C LYS A 23 -138.65 32.68 113.93
N LEU A 24 -139.83 33.07 113.46
CA LEU A 24 -140.16 33.18 112.04
C LEU A 24 -139.54 34.46 111.43
N ASP A 25 -139.56 35.56 112.19
CA ASP A 25 -138.89 36.81 111.83
C ASP A 25 -137.34 36.64 111.78
N TYR A 26 -136.73 35.82 112.64
CA TYR A 26 -135.28 35.52 112.59
C TYR A 26 -134.87 34.73 111.33
N LEU A 27 -135.67 33.71 110.97
CA LEU A 27 -135.41 32.91 109.78
C LEU A 27 -135.52 33.74 108.50
N LEU A 28 -136.52 34.63 108.42
CA LEU A 28 -136.65 35.52 107.27
C LEU A 28 -135.45 36.47 107.15
N LEU A 29 -134.97 37.04 108.28
CA LEU A 29 -133.79 37.91 108.31
C LEU A 29 -132.51 37.17 107.89
N SER A 30 -132.30 35.94 108.36
CA SER A 30 -131.13 35.12 107.98
C SER A 30 -131.13 34.78 106.48
N SER A 31 -132.31 34.55 105.90
CA SER A 31 -132.45 34.23 104.47
C SER A 31 -132.24 35.46 103.57
N THR A 32 -132.72 36.63 103.99
CA THR A 32 -132.59 37.89 103.23
C THR A 32 -131.16 38.41 103.23
N ILE A 33 -130.42 38.25 104.34
CA ILE A 33 -128.98 38.57 104.41
C ILE A 33 -128.16 37.61 103.55
N SER A 34 -128.49 36.30 103.58
CA SER A 34 -127.80 35.30 102.77
C SER A 34 -128.04 35.48 101.26
N ASN A 35 -129.18 36.08 100.89
CA ASN A 35 -129.59 36.30 99.51
C ASN A 35 -129.40 37.75 99.01
N SER A 36 -128.92 38.67 99.85
CA SER A 36 -128.56 40.06 99.48
C SER A 36 -129.73 40.97 99.05
N GLU A 37 -130.91 40.85 99.65
CA GLU A 37 -132.07 41.75 99.39
C GLU A 37 -132.17 42.93 100.39
N ASP A 38 -132.94 43.97 100.02
CA ASP A 38 -132.94 45.28 100.69
C ASP A 38 -133.59 45.26 102.10
N LEU A 39 -132.81 45.60 103.13
CA LEU A 39 -133.15 45.44 104.56
C LEU A 39 -134.01 46.57 105.16
N SER A 40 -134.35 47.59 104.35
CA SER A 40 -135.13 48.77 104.75
C SER A 40 -136.47 48.50 105.45
N PRO A 41 -137.31 47.50 105.08
CA PRO A 41 -138.61 47.28 105.76
C PRO A 41 -138.47 46.70 107.18
N PHE A 42 -137.44 45.90 107.45
CA PHE A 42 -137.21 45.31 108.79
C PHE A 42 -136.69 46.36 109.79
N ILE A 43 -135.84 47.29 109.34
CA ILE A 43 -135.38 48.42 110.16
C ILE A 43 -136.56 49.36 110.48
N LYS A 44 -137.45 49.63 109.52
CA LYS A 44 -138.65 50.45 109.78
C LYS A 44 -139.64 49.79 110.74
N LYS A 45 -139.85 48.46 110.66
CA LYS A 45 -140.74 47.72 111.57
C LYS A 45 -140.15 47.61 112.99
N SER A 46 -138.83 47.49 113.14
CA SER A 46 -138.18 47.42 114.45
C SER A 46 -138.17 48.77 115.19
N PHE A 47 -138.06 49.90 114.47
CA PHE A 47 -138.11 51.24 115.08
C PHE A 47 -139.53 51.70 115.44
N THR A 48 -140.55 51.30 114.67
CA THR A 48 -141.96 51.60 114.99
C THR A 48 -142.51 50.78 116.17
N SER A 49 -141.91 49.62 116.46
CA SER A 49 -142.27 48.73 117.59
C SER A 49 -141.51 49.05 118.90
N SER A 50 -140.72 50.13 118.94
CA SER A 50 -139.97 50.62 120.12
C SER A 50 -139.05 49.59 120.83
N LYS A 51 -138.42 48.65 120.10
CA LYS A 51 -137.36 47.74 120.63
C LYS A 51 -136.26 47.42 119.60
N PRO A 52 -135.26 48.30 119.39
CA PRO A 52 -134.18 48.10 118.42
C PRO A 52 -133.04 47.17 118.88
N GLU A 53 -132.88 46.93 120.19
CA GLU A 53 -131.77 46.08 120.72
C GLU A 53 -131.92 44.59 120.35
N LYS A 54 -133.16 44.09 120.20
CA LYS A 54 -133.42 42.68 119.87
C LYS A 54 -132.87 42.29 118.48
N LEU A 55 -132.95 43.18 117.48
CA LEU A 55 -132.44 42.94 116.13
C LEU A 55 -130.90 42.83 116.11
N LEU A 56 -130.22 43.66 116.92
CA LEU A 56 -128.76 43.67 117.01
C LEU A 56 -128.23 42.38 117.66
N HIS A 57 -128.96 41.82 118.64
CA HIS A 57 -128.60 40.54 119.24
C HIS A 57 -128.73 39.38 118.24
N GLN A 58 -129.80 39.37 117.45
CA GLN A 58 -130.01 38.38 116.38
C GLN A 58 -128.91 38.43 115.31
N LEU A 59 -128.46 39.62 114.90
CA LEU A 59 -127.31 39.78 113.98
C LEU A 59 -125.99 39.29 114.57
N LYS A 60 -125.74 39.54 115.87
CA LYS A 60 -124.52 39.04 116.54
C LYS A 60 -124.47 37.52 116.64
N ASP A 61 -125.61 36.86 116.90
CA ASP A 61 -125.67 35.40 116.94
C ASP A 61 -125.44 34.77 115.56
N PHE A 62 -125.91 35.43 114.49
CA PHE A 62 -125.63 34.99 113.12
C PHE A 62 -124.13 35.09 112.78
N THR A 63 -123.45 36.19 113.17
CA THR A 63 -121.99 36.33 112.99
C THR A 63 -121.23 35.21 113.70
N LYS A 64 -121.55 34.92 114.97
CA LYS A 64 -120.90 33.85 115.73
C LYS A 64 -121.08 32.47 115.10
N SER A 65 -122.27 32.17 114.57
CA SER A 65 -122.52 30.89 113.88
C SER A 65 -121.64 30.72 112.64
N LYS A 66 -121.38 31.81 111.89
CA LYS A 66 -120.51 31.77 110.70
C LYS A 66 -119.03 31.70 111.06
N GLU A 67 -118.60 32.34 112.14
CA GLU A 67 -117.24 32.18 112.66
C GLU A 67 -116.95 30.72 113.06
N SER A 68 -117.90 30.05 113.72
CA SER A 68 -117.78 28.63 114.08
C SER A 68 -117.69 27.70 112.87
N GLU A 69 -118.43 27.99 111.79
CA GLU A 69 -118.41 27.17 110.56
C GLU A 69 -117.06 27.29 109.84
N ILE A 70 -116.46 28.49 109.83
CA ILE A 70 -115.11 28.71 109.29
C ILE A 70 -114.05 27.97 110.13
N GLU A 71 -114.20 27.97 111.45
CA GLU A 71 -113.23 27.33 112.35
C GLU A 71 -113.20 25.80 112.19
N GLU A 72 -114.36 25.14 111.96
CA GLU A 72 -114.41 23.70 111.67
C GLU A 72 -113.73 23.34 110.34
N VAL A 73 -113.95 24.13 109.28
CA VAL A 73 -113.31 23.88 107.96
C VAL A 73 -111.81 24.05 108.04
N CYS A 74 -111.32 25.08 108.75
CA CYS A 74 -109.89 25.28 108.97
C CYS A 74 -109.28 24.15 109.82
N LYS A 75 -109.98 23.65 110.85
CA LYS A 75 -109.52 22.51 111.66
C LYS A 75 -109.44 21.22 110.86
N ALA A 76 -110.33 20.98 109.91
CA ALA A 76 -110.34 19.75 109.11
C ALA A 76 -109.18 19.65 108.11
N HIS A 77 -108.63 20.77 107.62
CA HIS A 77 -107.70 20.78 106.48
C HIS A 77 -106.30 21.37 106.77
N TYR A 78 -105.99 21.82 107.99
CA TYR A 78 -104.68 22.45 108.27
C TYR A 78 -103.50 21.46 108.14
N GLN A 79 -103.70 20.18 108.49
CA GLN A 79 -102.63 19.18 108.50
C GLN A 79 -102.18 18.82 107.07
N ASP A 80 -103.12 18.68 106.13
CA ASP A 80 -102.82 18.37 104.72
C ASP A 80 -102.09 19.53 104.03
N PHE A 81 -102.40 20.78 104.39
CA PHE A 81 -101.71 21.96 103.87
C PHE A 81 -100.26 22.04 104.33
N ILE A 82 -99.99 21.71 105.61
CA ILE A 82 -98.61 21.69 106.14
C ILE A 82 -97.78 20.61 105.43
N LEU A 83 -98.34 19.41 105.23
CA LEU A 83 -97.65 18.33 104.52
C LEU A 83 -97.30 18.71 103.07
N ALA A 84 -98.22 19.34 102.33
CA ALA A 84 -97.95 19.79 100.97
C ALA A 84 -96.88 20.89 100.89
N VAL A 85 -96.80 21.77 101.91
CA VAL A 85 -95.76 22.80 102.00
C VAL A 85 -94.40 22.19 102.33
N ASP A 86 -94.35 21.20 103.23
CA ASP A 86 -93.12 20.49 103.56
C ASP A 86 -92.58 19.66 102.38
N ASP A 87 -93.46 18.99 101.61
CA ASP A 87 -93.08 18.27 100.39
C ASP A 87 -92.52 19.22 99.31
N LEU A 88 -93.13 20.40 99.12
CA LEU A 88 -92.59 21.44 98.22
C LEU A 88 -91.22 21.94 98.67
N ARG A 89 -91.00 22.05 99.99
CA ARG A 89 -89.70 22.45 100.55
C ARG A 89 -88.64 21.36 100.36
N SER A 90 -89.01 20.09 100.48
CA SER A 90 -88.13 18.96 100.18
C SER A 90 -87.76 18.93 98.70
N LEU A 91 -88.73 19.13 97.80
CA LEU A 91 -88.50 19.12 96.36
C LEU A 91 -87.61 20.30 95.92
N LEU A 92 -87.77 21.47 96.54
CA LEU A 92 -86.85 22.62 96.38
C LEU A 92 -85.42 22.27 96.82
N SER A 93 -85.27 21.59 97.97
CA SER A 93 -83.96 21.10 98.44
C SER A 93 -83.34 20.10 97.47
N ASP A 94 -84.13 19.17 96.93
CA ASP A 94 -83.66 18.17 95.96
C ASP A 94 -83.27 18.81 94.63
N VAL A 95 -84.02 19.82 94.15
CA VAL A 95 -83.70 20.61 92.96
C VAL A 95 -82.41 21.40 93.15
N ASP A 96 -82.20 22.01 94.33
CA ASP A 96 -80.94 22.70 94.64
C ASP A 96 -79.77 21.71 94.75
N SER A 97 -80.00 20.51 95.28
CA SER A 97 -79.00 19.43 95.31
C SER A 97 -78.63 18.94 93.90
N LEU A 98 -79.61 18.82 93.00
CA LEU A 98 -79.39 18.42 91.61
C LEU A 98 -78.66 19.53 90.85
N LYS A 99 -79.04 20.79 91.06
CA LYS A 99 -78.38 21.97 90.47
C LYS A 99 -76.92 22.06 90.92
N THR A 100 -76.64 21.80 92.18
CA THR A 100 -75.26 21.77 92.69
C THR A 100 -74.48 20.55 92.18
N SER A 101 -75.12 19.39 92.03
CA SER A 101 -74.47 18.21 91.43
C SER A 101 -74.17 18.41 89.94
N LEU A 102 -75.11 18.98 89.18
CA LEU A 102 -74.94 19.29 87.76
C LEU A 102 -73.88 20.40 87.55
N SER A 103 -73.89 21.44 88.39
CA SER A 103 -72.85 22.48 88.33
C SER A 103 -71.48 21.93 88.72
N LYS A 104 -71.41 21.01 89.69
CA LYS A 104 -70.20 20.30 90.06
C LYS A 104 -69.71 19.38 88.95
N SER A 105 -70.58 18.61 88.30
CA SER A 105 -70.22 17.77 87.15
C SER A 105 -69.74 18.63 85.97
N ASN A 106 -70.41 19.74 85.67
CA ASN A 106 -70.00 20.66 84.62
C ASN A 106 -68.66 21.33 84.94
N THR A 107 -68.40 21.74 86.18
CA THR A 107 -67.10 22.28 86.56
C THR A 107 -66.02 21.20 86.53
N THR A 108 -66.29 19.96 86.94
CA THR A 108 -65.33 18.86 86.80
C THR A 108 -65.03 18.52 85.34
N LEU A 109 -66.03 18.57 84.45
CA LEU A 109 -65.83 18.31 83.02
C LEU A 109 -65.02 19.44 82.38
N GLN A 110 -65.34 20.71 82.67
CA GLN A 110 -64.60 21.86 82.17
C GLN A 110 -63.17 21.91 82.72
N THR A 111 -62.94 21.54 83.98
CA THR A 111 -61.60 21.50 84.57
C THR A 111 -60.72 20.39 84.01
N VAL A 112 -61.30 19.31 83.47
CA VAL A 112 -60.54 18.25 82.79
C VAL A 112 -60.40 18.52 81.28
N ALA A 113 -61.47 18.98 80.62
CA ALA A 113 -61.53 19.17 79.18
C ALA A 113 -60.72 20.38 78.69
N ASN A 114 -60.70 21.51 79.43
CA ASN A 114 -59.95 22.69 79.01
C ASN A 114 -58.43 22.45 78.99
N PRO A 115 -57.81 21.86 80.04
CA PRO A 115 -56.41 21.46 79.96
C PRO A 115 -56.14 20.47 78.82
N LEU A 116 -57.03 19.49 78.60
CA LEU A 116 -56.88 18.51 77.53
C LEU A 116 -56.93 19.16 76.14
N LEU A 117 -57.83 20.12 75.92
CA LEU A 117 -57.89 20.90 74.67
C LEU A 117 -56.63 21.72 74.46
N THR A 118 -56.11 22.40 75.49
CA THR A 118 -54.84 23.14 75.37
C THR A 118 -53.65 22.22 75.08
N VAL A 119 -53.64 21.00 75.64
CA VAL A 119 -52.63 19.97 75.33
C VAL A 119 -52.81 19.44 73.90
N LEU A 120 -54.04 19.31 73.41
CA LEU A 120 -54.32 18.88 72.04
C LEU A 120 -53.92 19.94 71.01
N ASP A 121 -54.23 21.21 71.26
CA ASP A 121 -53.83 22.33 70.40
C ASP A 121 -52.32 22.44 70.34
N SER A 122 -51.64 22.40 71.49
CA SER A 122 -50.18 22.36 71.52
C SER A 122 -49.60 21.11 70.86
N PHE A 123 -50.27 19.95 70.94
CA PHE A 123 -49.86 18.74 70.21
C PHE A 123 -49.99 18.89 68.69
N VAL A 124 -51.08 19.50 68.20
CA VAL A 124 -51.28 19.78 66.77
C VAL A 124 -50.25 20.79 66.26
N GLU A 125 -49.99 21.88 67.00
CA GLU A 125 -48.93 22.82 66.68
C GLU A 125 -47.56 22.12 66.64
N THR A 126 -47.27 21.28 67.63
CA THR A 126 -46.02 20.50 67.67
C THR A 126 -45.92 19.53 66.50
N LYS A 127 -47.04 18.94 66.06
CA LYS A 127 -47.08 18.04 64.89
C LYS A 127 -46.83 18.79 63.58
N ILE A 128 -47.43 19.96 63.40
CA ILE A 128 -47.17 20.83 62.23
C ILE A 128 -45.70 21.28 62.22
N VAL A 129 -45.16 21.65 63.38
CA VAL A 129 -43.73 21.97 63.53
C VAL A 129 -42.87 20.76 63.20
N SER A 130 -43.24 19.55 63.65
CA SER A 130 -42.53 18.31 63.31
C SER A 130 -42.58 17.99 61.81
N GLU A 131 -43.71 18.19 61.14
CA GLU A 131 -43.83 18.01 59.69
C GLU A 131 -42.97 19.03 58.93
N ASN A 132 -42.98 20.30 59.35
CA ASN A 132 -42.13 21.34 58.78
C ASN A 132 -40.64 21.06 59.02
N ILE A 133 -40.26 20.55 60.20
CA ILE A 133 -38.90 20.12 60.50
C ILE A 133 -38.50 18.94 59.62
N ASN A 134 -39.38 17.94 59.42
CA ASN A 134 -39.10 16.80 58.56
C ASN A 134 -38.93 17.24 57.09
N CYS A 135 -39.80 18.09 56.56
CA CYS A 135 -39.64 18.68 55.22
C CYS A 135 -38.32 19.48 55.09
N GLY A 136 -37.94 20.19 56.15
CA GLY A 136 -36.65 20.89 56.25
C GLY A 136 -35.46 19.93 56.24
N LEU A 137 -35.52 18.85 57.01
CA LEU A 137 -34.51 17.79 57.05
C LEU A 137 -34.36 17.11 55.69
N ASP A 138 -35.46 16.77 55.03
CA ASP A 138 -35.45 16.18 53.68
C ASP A 138 -34.81 17.14 52.66
N SER A 139 -35.16 18.43 52.74
CA SER A 139 -34.57 19.47 51.89
C SER A 139 -33.07 19.64 52.12
N VAL A 140 -32.60 19.57 53.38
CA VAL A 140 -31.19 19.62 53.73
C VAL A 140 -30.46 18.37 53.26
N GLN A 141 -31.07 17.18 53.40
CA GLN A 141 -30.51 15.92 52.94
C GLN A 141 -30.27 15.93 51.42
N ILE A 142 -31.24 16.43 50.64
CA ILE A 142 -31.11 16.64 49.20
C ILE A 142 -29.97 17.62 48.88
N CYS A 143 -29.87 18.73 49.62
CA CYS A 143 -28.77 19.68 49.43
C CYS A 143 -27.39 19.08 49.72
N ILE A 144 -27.26 18.23 50.75
CA ILE A 144 -26.00 17.55 51.08
C ILE A 144 -25.58 16.60 49.95
N GLN A 145 -26.51 15.76 49.47
CA GLN A 145 -26.24 14.84 48.37
C GLN A 145 -25.85 15.58 47.09
N LEU A 146 -26.51 16.70 46.80
CA LEU A 146 -26.18 17.57 45.67
C LEU A 146 -24.77 18.18 45.81
N LEU A 147 -24.42 18.70 46.98
CA LEU A 147 -23.10 19.26 47.26
C LEU A 147 -22.00 18.20 47.16
N GLU A 148 -22.26 16.98 47.63
CA GLU A 148 -21.33 15.84 47.52
C GLU A 148 -21.10 15.46 46.05
N LEU A 149 -22.15 15.40 45.23
CA LEU A 149 -22.03 15.15 43.79
C LEU A 149 -21.28 16.27 43.07
N CYS A 150 -21.55 17.54 43.41
CA CYS A 150 -20.81 18.69 42.89
C CYS A 150 -19.32 18.64 43.28
N SER A 151 -19.02 18.28 44.53
CA SER A 151 -17.65 18.10 45.01
C SER A 151 -16.94 16.99 44.24
N ARG A 152 -17.61 15.85 44.03
CA ARG A 152 -17.08 14.72 43.25
C ARG A 152 -16.87 15.09 41.78
N ALA A 153 -17.78 15.84 41.16
CA ALA A 153 -17.63 16.36 39.81
C ALA A 153 -16.39 17.28 39.71
N ASN A 154 -16.21 18.20 40.66
CA ASN A 154 -15.03 19.07 40.72
C ASN A 154 -13.74 18.28 40.90
N PHE A 155 -13.71 17.28 41.77
CA PHE A 155 -12.57 16.39 41.97
C PHE A 155 -12.18 15.64 40.68
N HIS A 156 -13.17 15.15 39.92
CA HIS A 156 -12.91 14.51 38.64
C HIS A 156 -12.44 15.49 37.56
N LEU A 157 -12.94 16.73 37.55
CA LEU A 157 -12.49 17.78 36.64
C LEU A 157 -11.02 18.17 36.89
N GLU A 158 -10.62 18.32 38.15
CA GLU A 158 -9.23 18.62 38.54
C GLU A 158 -8.25 17.51 38.11
N ARG A 159 -8.68 16.26 38.19
CA ARG A 159 -7.88 15.08 37.76
C ARG A 159 -7.95 14.79 36.26
N ASN A 160 -8.62 15.63 35.46
CA ASN A 160 -8.88 15.40 34.03
C ASN A 160 -9.68 14.13 33.72
N ASN A 161 -10.40 13.55 34.68
CA ASN A 161 -11.26 12.39 34.44
C ASN A 161 -12.61 12.84 33.89
N PHE A 162 -12.60 13.36 32.66
CA PHE A 162 -13.75 14.00 32.02
C PHE A 162 -14.98 13.10 31.88
N TYR A 163 -14.80 11.81 31.61
CA TYR A 163 -15.92 10.88 31.52
C TYR A 163 -16.65 10.73 32.86
N MET A 164 -15.92 10.53 33.95
CA MET A 164 -16.52 10.42 35.29
C MET A 164 -17.13 11.75 35.75
N ALA A 165 -16.51 12.88 35.36
CA ALA A 165 -17.08 14.21 35.59
C ALA A 165 -18.42 14.38 34.86
N LEU A 166 -18.50 14.01 33.58
CA LEU A 166 -19.75 14.04 32.81
C LEU A 166 -20.81 13.14 33.42
N LYS A 167 -20.47 11.91 33.81
CA LYS A 167 -21.42 11.02 34.49
C LYS A 167 -21.97 11.60 35.79
N CYS A 168 -21.14 12.30 36.57
CA CYS A 168 -21.62 13.00 37.78
C CYS A 168 -22.55 14.18 37.43
N ILE A 169 -22.24 14.91 36.36
CA ILE A 169 -23.06 16.02 35.86
C ILE A 169 -24.40 15.53 35.30
N ASP A 170 -24.40 14.43 34.55
CA ASP A 170 -25.62 13.81 34.02
C ASP A 170 -26.50 13.29 35.18
N GLN A 171 -25.90 12.73 36.23
CA GLN A 171 -26.63 12.37 37.45
C GLN A 171 -27.21 13.59 38.17
N LEU A 172 -26.48 14.72 38.21
CA LEU A 172 -26.97 15.99 38.76
C LEU A 172 -28.17 16.53 37.96
N GLU A 173 -28.12 16.44 36.64
CA GLU A 173 -29.17 16.93 35.75
C GLU A 173 -30.43 16.06 35.80
N VAL A 174 -30.29 14.73 35.74
CA VAL A 174 -31.43 13.80 35.68
C VAL A 174 -32.14 13.65 37.03
N ILE A 175 -31.40 13.62 38.13
CA ILE A 175 -31.97 13.27 39.45
C ILE A 175 -32.38 14.52 40.22
N TYR A 176 -31.57 15.58 40.20
CA TYR A 176 -31.67 16.64 41.19
C TYR A 176 -32.21 17.96 40.66
N LEU A 177 -32.18 18.21 39.35
CA LEU A 177 -32.54 19.51 38.77
C LEU A 177 -34.01 19.88 39.04
N ASP A 178 -34.91 18.90 39.02
CA ASP A 178 -36.32 19.07 39.40
C ASP A 178 -36.54 19.10 40.93
N SER A 179 -35.73 18.36 41.69
CA SER A 179 -35.89 18.17 43.14
C SER A 179 -35.20 19.24 44.00
N VAL A 180 -34.52 20.22 43.40
CA VAL A 180 -33.83 21.28 44.18
C VAL A 180 -34.86 22.21 44.83
N PRO A 181 -34.85 22.36 46.17
CA PRO A 181 -35.78 23.24 46.89
C PRO A 181 -35.46 24.73 46.74
N SER A 182 -34.20 25.10 46.47
CA SER A 182 -33.77 26.50 46.28
C SER A 182 -33.66 26.89 44.81
N LYS A 183 -34.37 27.96 44.42
CA LYS A 183 -34.29 28.56 43.08
C LYS A 183 -32.88 29.08 42.74
N THR A 184 -32.15 29.60 43.73
CA THR A 184 -30.79 30.13 43.50
C THR A 184 -29.81 29.03 43.13
N ILE A 185 -29.89 27.87 43.80
CA ILE A 185 -29.04 26.71 43.50
C ILE A 185 -29.41 26.13 42.13
N ARG A 186 -30.71 26.07 41.81
CA ARG A 186 -31.20 25.64 40.51
C ARG A 186 -30.66 26.51 39.37
N ASN A 187 -30.82 27.83 39.45
CA ASN A 187 -30.30 28.75 38.43
C ASN A 187 -28.78 28.64 38.28
N MET A 188 -28.05 28.48 39.40
CA MET A 188 -26.60 28.27 39.35
C MET A 188 -26.24 26.98 38.61
N LEU A 189 -26.96 25.88 38.83
CA LEU A 189 -26.73 24.60 38.14
C LEU A 189 -27.08 24.70 36.65
N GLU A 190 -28.21 25.34 36.32
CA GLU A 190 -28.64 25.59 34.93
C GLU A 190 -27.61 26.40 34.14
N ASP A 191 -26.94 27.38 34.76
CA ASP A 191 -25.88 28.15 34.13
C ASP A 191 -24.52 27.39 34.07
N ARG A 192 -24.18 26.65 35.14
CA ARG A 192 -22.85 26.03 35.27
C ARG A 192 -22.72 24.69 34.55
N ILE A 193 -23.77 23.88 34.47
CA ILE A 193 -23.74 22.57 33.79
C ILE A 193 -23.34 22.73 32.30
N PRO A 194 -23.98 23.62 31.50
CA PRO A 194 -23.57 23.87 30.12
C PRO A 194 -22.15 24.43 30.03
N ALA A 195 -21.75 25.31 30.96
CA ALA A 195 -20.41 25.88 30.98
C ALA A 195 -19.33 24.81 31.21
N ILE A 196 -19.58 23.82 32.08
CA ILE A 196 -18.66 22.71 32.32
C ILE A 196 -18.61 21.78 31.10
N ARG A 197 -19.76 21.43 30.49
CA ARG A 197 -19.79 20.65 29.24
C ARG A 197 -18.98 21.32 28.13
N GLY A 198 -19.17 22.64 27.94
CA GLY A 198 -18.39 23.42 26.98
C GLY A 198 -16.91 23.59 27.35
N TYR A 199 -16.54 23.53 28.64
CA TYR A 199 -15.14 23.47 29.06
C TYR A 199 -14.50 22.12 28.70
N ILE A 200 -15.19 21.02 28.99
CA ILE A 200 -14.74 19.65 28.67
C ILE A 200 -14.59 19.49 27.15
N GLU A 201 -15.59 19.92 26.36
CA GLU A 201 -15.55 19.88 24.88
C GLU A 201 -14.33 20.63 24.33
N ARG A 202 -14.08 21.86 24.80
CA ARG A 202 -12.93 22.66 24.35
C ARG A 202 -11.60 22.02 24.71
N LYS A 203 -11.48 21.46 25.92
CA LYS A 203 -10.24 20.83 26.39
C LYS A 203 -9.91 19.57 25.61
N ILE A 204 -10.92 18.74 25.33
CA ILE A 204 -10.75 17.52 24.53
C ILE A 204 -10.50 17.85 23.07
N SER A 205 -11.17 18.86 22.52
CA SER A 205 -10.91 19.33 21.16
C SER A 205 -9.46 19.81 21.01
N LYS A 206 -8.91 20.46 22.04
CA LYS A 206 -7.49 20.82 22.08
C LYS A 206 -6.59 19.58 22.17
N GLU A 207 -6.85 18.65 23.10
CA GLU A 207 -6.07 17.40 23.22
C GLU A 207 -6.07 16.60 21.91
N PHE A 208 -7.20 16.56 21.21
CA PHE A 208 -7.31 15.93 19.90
C PHE A 208 -6.55 16.71 18.81
N GLY A 209 -6.59 18.04 18.83
CA GLY A 209 -5.81 18.89 17.94
C GLY A 209 -4.29 18.70 18.12
N ASP A 210 -3.83 18.62 19.37
CA ASP A 210 -2.43 18.32 19.69
C ASP A 210 -2.06 16.91 19.21
N TRP A 211 -2.94 15.92 19.44
CA TRP A 211 -2.75 14.56 18.92
C TRP A 211 -2.67 14.51 17.39
N LEU A 212 -3.46 15.30 16.66
CA LEU A 212 -3.39 15.39 15.21
C LEU A 212 -2.02 15.88 14.70
N VAL A 213 -1.34 16.75 15.46
CA VAL A 213 0.02 17.21 15.12
C VAL A 213 1.04 16.10 15.39
N ASP A 214 0.96 15.49 16.58
CA ASP A 214 1.90 14.45 16.99
C ASP A 214 1.82 13.20 16.10
N ILE A 215 0.60 12.77 15.77
CA ILE A 215 0.38 11.58 14.95
C ILE A 215 0.95 11.74 13.53
N ARG A 216 1.05 12.98 13.02
CA ARG A 216 1.66 13.25 11.70
C ARG A 216 3.15 12.94 11.70
N ILE A 217 3.88 13.23 12.78
CA ILE A 217 5.31 12.92 12.92
C ILE A 217 5.51 11.41 13.12
N VAL A 218 4.68 10.82 13.98
CA VAL A 218 4.70 9.38 14.25
C VAL A 218 4.41 8.58 12.97
N SER A 219 3.46 9.04 12.16
CA SER A 219 3.14 8.48 10.84
C SER A 219 4.39 8.30 9.99
N ARG A 220 5.19 9.35 9.82
CA ARG A 220 6.42 9.29 9.02
C ARG A 220 7.36 8.18 9.48
N ASN A 221 7.63 8.14 10.78
CA ASN A 221 8.56 7.19 11.37
C ASN A 221 8.03 5.76 11.25
N LEU A 222 6.72 5.59 11.43
CA LEU A 222 6.03 4.31 11.28
C LEU A 222 6.12 3.77 9.86
N GLY A 223 5.86 4.63 8.86
CA GLY A 223 5.99 4.25 7.47
C GLY A 223 7.42 3.90 7.08
N GLN A 224 8.41 4.68 7.56
CA GLN A 224 9.82 4.39 7.32
C GLN A 224 10.24 3.03 7.91
N LEU A 225 9.79 2.72 9.14
CA LEU A 225 10.09 1.46 9.80
C LEU A 225 9.36 0.28 9.13
N ALA A 226 8.11 0.47 8.70
CA ALA A 226 7.35 -0.55 7.97
C ALA A 226 7.98 -0.87 6.60
N ILE A 227 8.39 0.16 5.85
CA ILE A 227 9.11 0.00 4.58
C ILE A 227 10.48 -0.64 4.81
N GLY A 228 11.20 -0.26 5.88
CA GLY A 228 12.46 -0.88 6.27
C GLY A 228 12.33 -2.38 6.55
N ARG A 229 11.25 -2.80 7.23
CA ARG A 229 10.95 -4.23 7.42
C ARG A 229 10.65 -4.95 6.10
N ALA A 230 9.93 -4.31 5.18
CA ALA A 230 9.69 -4.87 3.85
C ALA A 230 11.01 -5.02 3.07
N SER A 231 11.95 -4.08 3.21
CA SER A 231 13.28 -4.14 2.61
C SER A 231 14.11 -5.31 3.17
N ALA A 232 14.17 -5.45 4.50
CA ALA A 232 14.91 -6.54 5.14
C ALA A 232 14.32 -7.92 4.78
N SER A 233 13.00 -8.02 4.70
CA SER A 233 12.29 -9.23 4.24
C SER A 233 12.65 -9.58 2.80
N ARG A 234 12.72 -8.59 1.89
CA ARG A 234 13.12 -8.80 0.49
C ARG A 234 14.58 -9.22 0.36
N GLN A 235 15.47 -8.61 1.14
CA GLN A 235 16.90 -8.95 1.13
C GLN A 235 17.13 -10.42 1.52
N ARG A 236 16.45 -10.89 2.57
CA ARG A 236 16.49 -12.32 2.95
C ARG A 236 16.01 -13.24 1.83
N GLU A 237 14.93 -12.86 1.15
CA GLU A 237 14.39 -13.62 0.02
C GLU A 237 15.38 -13.71 -1.16
N GLU A 238 16.08 -12.61 -1.47
CA GLU A 238 17.12 -12.61 -2.52
C GLU A 238 18.33 -13.45 -2.12
N GLU A 239 18.79 -13.37 -0.87
CA GLU A 239 19.88 -14.20 -0.35
C GLU A 239 19.55 -15.70 -0.43
N LEU A 240 18.30 -16.09 -0.14
CA LEU A 240 17.82 -17.47 -0.32
C LEU A 240 17.83 -17.89 -1.80
N ARG A 241 17.40 -17.01 -2.71
CA ARG A 241 17.45 -17.28 -4.17
C ARG A 241 18.87 -17.41 -4.70
N VAL A 242 19.81 -16.61 -4.21
CA VAL A 242 21.22 -16.73 -4.56
C VAL A 242 21.75 -18.09 -4.10
N LYS A 243 21.53 -18.48 -2.84
CA LYS A 243 21.94 -19.80 -2.32
C LYS A 243 21.32 -20.96 -3.11
N GLN A 244 20.05 -20.85 -3.49
CA GLN A 244 19.39 -21.85 -4.33
C GLN A 244 20.06 -21.99 -5.70
N ARG A 245 20.40 -20.86 -6.35
CA ARG A 245 21.12 -20.86 -7.63
C ARG A 245 22.51 -21.48 -7.50
N GLU A 246 23.26 -21.15 -6.46
CA GLU A 246 24.58 -21.73 -6.18
C GLU A 246 24.49 -23.26 -5.99
N ALA A 247 23.47 -23.75 -5.29
CA ALA A 247 23.24 -25.18 -5.11
C ALA A 247 22.89 -25.89 -6.45
N GLU A 248 22.08 -25.26 -7.30
CA GLU A 248 21.76 -25.77 -8.64
C GLU A 248 23.00 -25.83 -9.54
N GLU A 249 23.90 -24.85 -9.47
CA GLU A 249 25.17 -24.85 -10.21
C GLU A 249 26.13 -25.93 -9.71
N GLN A 250 26.28 -26.09 -8.40
CA GLN A 250 27.15 -27.11 -7.80
C GLN A 250 26.65 -28.53 -8.09
N SER A 251 25.33 -28.73 -8.13
CA SER A 251 24.71 -30.00 -8.53
C SER A 251 25.08 -30.41 -9.97
N ARG A 252 25.37 -29.46 -10.86
CA ARG A 252 25.79 -29.77 -12.24
C ARG A 252 27.24 -30.24 -12.35
N LEU A 253 28.11 -29.89 -11.40
CA LEU A 253 29.53 -30.28 -11.40
C LEU A 253 29.75 -31.67 -10.77
N SER A 254 28.81 -32.14 -9.94
CA SER A 254 28.84 -33.48 -9.36
C SER A 254 27.93 -34.42 -10.17
N SER A 255 28.52 -35.30 -10.99
CA SER A 255 27.81 -36.35 -11.72
C SER A 255 27.31 -37.51 -10.81
N ARG A 256 26.79 -37.17 -9.63
CA ARG A 256 26.24 -38.14 -8.69
C ARG A 256 25.01 -37.52 -8.03
N ASP A 257 23.86 -38.13 -8.31
CA ASP A 257 22.55 -37.78 -7.77
C ASP A 257 22.63 -37.45 -6.27
N CYS A 258 22.54 -36.16 -5.94
CA CYS A 258 22.20 -35.71 -4.60
C CYS A 258 20.70 -35.43 -4.59
N VAL A 259 19.95 -36.34 -3.97
CA VAL A 259 18.58 -36.11 -3.52
C VAL A 259 18.65 -34.99 -2.49
N TYR A 260 18.11 -33.82 -2.82
CA TYR A 260 17.93 -32.76 -1.84
C TYR A 260 16.87 -33.20 -0.84
N VAL A 261 17.31 -33.37 0.42
CA VAL A 261 16.43 -33.21 1.57
C VAL A 261 16.11 -31.72 1.61
N LEU A 262 14.85 -31.38 1.35
CA LEU A 262 14.30 -30.09 1.76
C LEU A 262 14.39 -30.08 3.29
N GLN A 263 15.50 -29.56 3.81
CA GLN A 263 15.52 -29.04 5.15
C GLN A 263 14.78 -27.71 5.04
N GLU A 264 13.45 -27.80 5.15
CA GLU A 264 12.66 -26.70 5.69
C GLU A 264 13.24 -26.44 7.08
N GLU A 265 14.29 -25.63 7.15
CA GLU A 265 14.55 -24.87 8.35
C GLU A 265 13.33 -23.95 8.49
N GLU A 266 12.34 -24.41 9.24
CA GLU A 266 11.24 -23.64 9.82
C GLU A 266 11.85 -22.56 10.74
N GLU A 267 12.63 -21.63 10.19
CA GLU A 267 13.11 -20.44 10.91
C GLU A 267 12.12 -19.26 10.78
N ASP A 268 10.96 -19.47 10.14
CA ASP A 268 9.89 -18.47 10.03
C ASP A 268 9.09 -18.27 11.34
N GLU A 269 9.36 -19.03 12.41
CA GLU A 269 8.78 -18.80 13.74
C GLU A 269 9.77 -18.29 14.81
N GLU A 270 11.08 -18.25 14.57
CA GLU A 270 12.06 -17.84 15.60
C GLU A 270 12.37 -16.32 15.63
N ASP A 271 12.08 -15.59 14.54
CA ASP A 271 12.17 -14.11 14.51
C ASP A 271 11.00 -13.42 15.26
N LEU A 272 10.04 -14.21 15.76
CA LEU A 272 8.97 -13.78 16.67
C LEU A 272 9.35 -13.86 18.15
N ARG A 273 10.52 -14.39 18.51
CA ARG A 273 10.87 -14.65 19.92
C ARG A 273 12.15 -14.00 20.44
N ASN A 274 13.04 -13.46 19.61
CA ASN A 274 14.28 -12.90 20.11
C ASN A 274 14.37 -11.37 19.99
N GLY A 275 13.65 -10.72 20.89
CA GLY A 275 13.71 -9.28 21.12
C GLY A 275 13.45 -8.94 22.58
N GLY A 276 14.32 -9.44 23.48
CA GLY A 276 14.48 -8.93 24.84
C GLY A 276 13.32 -9.19 25.81
N GLU A 277 13.61 -9.95 26.85
CA GLU A 277 12.81 -10.07 28.06
C GLU A 277 12.54 -8.70 28.71
N GLU A 278 11.42 -8.05 28.37
CA GLU A 278 10.85 -7.00 29.22
C GLU A 278 9.39 -7.32 29.57
N LYS A 279 9.26 -7.94 30.74
CA LYS A 279 8.13 -7.92 31.69
C LYS A 279 6.74 -7.64 31.13
N TYR A 280 5.94 -8.70 31.16
CA TYR A 280 4.49 -8.66 31.32
C TYR A 280 4.02 -7.57 32.29
N SER A 281 3.40 -6.53 31.74
CA SER A 281 2.44 -5.69 32.44
C SER A 281 1.38 -5.22 31.43
N ASP A 282 0.22 -5.87 31.51
CA ASP A 282 -1.13 -5.37 31.24
C ASP A 282 -1.41 -4.59 29.93
N GLY A 283 -2.24 -5.19 29.06
CA GLY A 283 -3.10 -4.45 28.12
C GLY A 283 -2.52 -4.07 26.74
N GLY A 284 -2.47 -5.04 25.81
CA GLY A 284 -2.70 -4.82 24.38
C GLY A 284 -1.90 -3.71 23.66
N VAL A 285 -0.58 -3.86 23.53
CA VAL A 285 0.23 -3.03 22.63
C VAL A 285 1.04 -3.93 21.68
N GLY A 286 0.45 -4.26 20.53
CA GLY A 286 1.17 -4.95 19.46
C GLY A 286 2.20 -4.03 18.78
N MET A 287 3.47 -4.45 18.83
CA MET A 287 4.61 -4.31 17.90
C MET A 287 4.97 -2.96 17.21
N LEU A 288 4.14 -1.92 17.29
CA LEU A 288 4.33 -0.60 16.66
C LEU A 288 3.71 0.50 17.55
N GLY A 289 4.02 0.50 18.85
CA GLY A 289 3.34 1.29 19.88
C GLY A 289 3.27 2.81 19.60
N PHE A 290 2.13 3.27 19.08
CA PHE A 290 1.72 4.68 19.12
C PHE A 290 0.38 4.78 19.84
N ASP A 291 0.18 5.90 20.54
CA ASP A 291 -0.93 6.03 21.46
C ASP A 291 -2.18 6.57 20.75
N LEU A 292 -3.20 5.72 20.65
CA LEU A 292 -4.54 6.08 20.16
C LEU A 292 -5.50 6.43 21.31
N ARG A 293 -5.07 6.33 22.58
CA ARG A 293 -5.91 6.69 23.74
C ARG A 293 -6.45 8.11 23.68
N PRO A 294 -5.69 9.15 23.26
CA PRO A 294 -6.24 10.51 23.14
C PRO A 294 -7.40 10.57 22.14
N LEU A 295 -7.27 9.89 20.99
CA LEU A 295 -8.31 9.79 19.97
C LEU A 295 -9.56 9.09 20.51
N TYR A 296 -9.42 7.90 21.11
CA TYR A 296 -10.57 7.14 21.62
C TYR A 296 -11.23 7.80 22.81
N ARG A 297 -10.45 8.44 23.69
CA ARG A 297 -10.99 9.26 24.77
C ARG A 297 -11.79 10.43 24.22
N ALA A 298 -11.28 11.11 23.19
CA ALA A 298 -12.01 12.19 22.54
C ALA A 298 -13.31 11.68 21.91
N TYR A 299 -13.27 10.58 21.15
CA TYR A 299 -14.45 9.99 20.53
C TYR A 299 -15.50 9.59 21.57
N HIS A 300 -15.10 8.85 22.61
CA HIS A 300 -16.01 8.38 23.66
C HIS A 300 -16.67 9.52 24.44
N ILE A 301 -15.94 10.61 24.68
CA ILE A 301 -16.52 11.78 25.38
C ILE A 301 -17.48 12.54 24.47
N HIS A 302 -17.18 12.71 23.18
CA HIS A 302 -18.13 13.29 22.22
C HIS A 302 -19.38 12.42 22.06
N GLN A 303 -19.25 11.11 22.15
CA GLN A 303 -20.40 10.19 22.20
C GLN A 303 -21.25 10.42 23.46
N THR A 304 -20.61 10.60 24.62
CA THR A 304 -21.31 10.90 25.89
C THR A 304 -22.02 12.25 25.85
N LEU A 305 -21.46 13.24 25.13
CA LEU A 305 -22.08 14.57 24.94
C LEU A 305 -23.19 14.60 23.86
N GLY A 306 -23.40 13.51 23.10
CA GLY A 306 -24.37 13.47 22.00
C GLY A 306 -23.90 14.10 20.69
N PHE A 307 -22.60 14.38 20.53
CA PHE A 307 -22.00 15.00 19.34
C PHE A 307 -21.20 14.00 18.47
N GLU A 308 -21.57 12.72 18.48
CA GLU A 308 -20.83 11.65 17.81
C GLU A 308 -20.61 11.92 16.31
N GLU A 309 -21.68 12.16 15.56
CA GLU A 309 -21.63 12.39 14.11
C GLU A 309 -20.82 13.64 13.73
N ARG A 310 -20.84 14.67 14.59
CA ARG A 310 -20.04 15.88 14.40
C ARG A 310 -18.55 15.56 14.55
N PHE A 311 -18.19 14.73 15.52
CA PHE A 311 -16.79 14.32 15.74
C PHE A 311 -16.28 13.41 14.63
N LYS A 312 -17.08 12.44 14.15
CA LYS A 312 -16.70 11.59 12.99
C LYS A 312 -16.35 12.42 11.77
N LYS A 313 -17.23 13.38 11.41
CA LYS A 313 -16.97 14.33 10.31
C LYS A 313 -15.73 15.17 10.56
N TYR A 314 -15.57 15.68 11.78
CA TYR A 314 -14.40 16.48 12.16
C TYR A 314 -13.10 15.68 12.04
N TYR A 315 -13.06 14.43 12.50
CA TYR A 315 -11.92 13.54 12.34
C TYR A 315 -11.61 13.32 10.86
N PHE A 316 -12.59 12.90 10.07
CA PHE A 316 -12.40 12.59 8.65
C PHE A 316 -11.90 13.79 7.85
N GLU A 317 -12.52 14.97 8.02
CA GLU A 317 -12.11 16.19 7.30
C GLU A 317 -10.68 16.63 7.67
N ASN A 318 -10.31 16.57 8.96
CA ASN A 318 -8.93 16.92 9.37
C ASN A 318 -7.90 15.92 8.82
N ARG A 319 -8.19 14.62 8.87
CA ARG A 319 -7.28 13.59 8.32
C ARG A 319 -7.15 13.70 6.81
N LYS A 320 -8.25 14.00 6.10
CA LYS A 320 -8.24 14.30 4.67
C LYS A 320 -7.42 15.54 4.32
N LEU A 321 -7.54 16.61 5.11
CA LEU A 321 -6.72 17.82 4.96
C LEU A 321 -5.24 17.55 5.21
N GLN A 322 -4.91 16.76 6.23
CA GLN A 322 -3.52 16.34 6.50
C GLN A 322 -2.93 15.55 5.33
N LEU A 323 -3.66 14.56 4.83
CA LEU A 323 -3.24 13.78 3.67
C LEU A 323 -3.04 14.68 2.43
N THR A 324 -3.97 15.61 2.18
CA THR A 324 -3.87 16.56 1.06
C THR A 324 -2.67 17.50 1.20
N SER A 325 -2.37 17.94 2.43
CA SER A 325 -1.17 18.74 2.74
C SER A 325 0.11 17.94 2.56
N ASP A 326 0.13 16.67 2.95
CA ASP A 326 1.28 15.76 2.81
C ASP A 326 1.64 15.52 1.33
N PHE A 327 0.69 15.68 0.40
CA PHE A 327 0.96 15.61 -1.05
C PHE A 327 1.68 16.82 -1.65
N GLN A 328 1.78 17.94 -0.91
CA GLN A 328 2.49 19.12 -1.40
C GLN A 328 4.00 18.88 -1.29
N VAL A 329 4.57 18.24 -2.31
CA VAL A 329 6.03 18.13 -2.45
C VAL A 329 6.59 19.54 -2.59
N SER A 330 7.45 19.95 -1.65
CA SER A 330 8.12 21.24 -1.71
C SER A 330 8.99 21.31 -2.96
N SER A 331 8.72 22.27 -3.85
CA SER A 331 9.51 22.48 -5.08
C SER A 331 10.96 22.91 -4.84
N MET A 332 11.31 23.21 -3.58
CA MET A 332 12.66 23.63 -3.16
C MET A 332 13.63 22.47 -3.00
N THR A 333 13.15 21.25 -2.77
CA THR A 333 14.00 20.05 -2.60
C THR A 333 13.85 19.11 -3.80
N PRO A 334 14.94 18.62 -4.40
CA PRO A 334 14.86 17.60 -5.44
C PRO A 334 14.01 16.40 -4.98
N PHE A 335 13.15 15.89 -5.85
CA PHE A 335 12.28 14.75 -5.51
C PHE A 335 13.10 13.52 -5.10
N LEU A 336 14.28 13.33 -5.69
CA LEU A 336 15.19 12.24 -5.33
C LEU A 336 15.64 12.27 -3.87
N GLU A 337 15.74 13.43 -3.22
CA GLU A 337 16.14 13.50 -1.81
C GLU A 337 14.93 13.36 -0.87
N SER A 338 13.74 13.72 -1.36
CA SER A 338 12.51 13.76 -0.55
C SER A 338 11.58 12.55 -0.75
N HIS A 339 11.79 11.72 -1.78
CA HIS A 339 10.88 10.60 -2.11
C HIS A 339 10.68 9.63 -0.94
N GLN A 340 11.73 9.31 -0.18
CA GLN A 340 11.63 8.39 0.94
C GLN A 340 10.71 8.94 2.03
N THR A 341 10.89 10.20 2.41
CA THR A 341 10.07 10.83 3.44
C THR A 341 8.63 11.04 2.97
N PHE A 342 8.43 11.36 1.69
CA PHE A 342 7.12 11.47 1.05
C PHE A 342 6.34 10.16 1.09
N PHE A 343 6.92 9.06 0.62
CA PHE A 343 6.24 7.76 0.60
C PHE A 343 6.11 7.14 2.00
N ALA A 344 7.10 7.35 2.89
CA ALA A 344 6.99 6.93 4.29
C ALA A 344 5.84 7.66 5.02
N GLN A 345 5.65 8.95 4.78
CA GLN A 345 4.54 9.71 5.35
C GLN A 345 3.18 9.11 4.96
N ILE A 346 3.02 8.78 3.67
CA ILE A 346 1.79 8.18 3.13
C ILE A 346 1.59 6.76 3.67
N ALA A 347 2.64 5.94 3.69
CA ALA A 347 2.58 4.59 4.24
C ALA A 347 2.11 4.62 5.71
N GLY A 348 2.73 5.48 6.52
CA GLY A 348 2.35 5.67 7.92
C GLY A 348 0.91 6.11 8.10
N PHE A 349 0.42 7.01 7.24
CA PHE A 349 -0.93 7.54 7.33
C PHE A 349 -1.94 6.41 7.19
N PHE A 350 -1.78 5.56 6.18
CA PHE A 350 -2.67 4.43 5.93
C PHE A 350 -2.51 3.30 6.96
N ILE A 351 -1.31 3.08 7.52
CA ILE A 351 -1.14 2.13 8.64
C ILE A 351 -1.91 2.60 9.88
N ILE A 352 -1.92 3.91 10.16
CA ILE A 352 -2.70 4.49 11.27
C ILE A 352 -4.19 4.37 10.99
N GLU A 353 -4.66 4.77 9.79
CA GLU A 353 -6.08 4.67 9.44
C GLU A 353 -6.58 3.23 9.47
N ASP A 354 -5.79 2.28 9.01
CA ASP A 354 -6.11 0.85 9.06
C ASP A 354 -6.21 0.34 10.51
N ARG A 355 -5.34 0.81 11.41
CA ARG A 355 -5.47 0.53 12.84
C ARG A 355 -6.74 1.17 13.43
N VAL A 356 -7.01 2.43 13.12
CA VAL A 356 -8.23 3.14 13.57
C VAL A 356 -9.49 2.48 13.04
N LEU A 357 -9.50 2.01 11.79
CA LEU A 357 -10.61 1.27 11.20
C LEU A 357 -10.91 -0.03 11.98
N ARG A 358 -9.87 -0.78 12.37
CA ARG A 358 -10.04 -2.03 13.14
C ARG A 358 -10.45 -1.82 14.59
N THR A 359 -10.01 -0.74 15.23
CA THR A 359 -10.12 -0.57 16.69
C THR A 359 -11.00 0.61 17.13
N GLY A 360 -11.39 1.48 16.22
CA GLY A 360 -12.12 2.73 16.48
C GLY A 360 -13.64 2.60 16.61
N GLY A 361 -14.20 1.39 16.68
CA GLY A 361 -15.61 1.16 17.01
C GLY A 361 -16.62 1.86 16.08
N GLY A 362 -16.28 2.09 14.82
CA GLY A 362 -17.13 2.82 13.86
C GLY A 362 -16.84 4.32 13.70
N LEU A 363 -15.71 4.81 14.24
CA LEU A 363 -15.24 6.19 14.02
C LEU A 363 -15.04 6.53 12.53
N ILE A 364 -14.53 5.58 11.75
CA ILE A 364 -14.36 5.69 10.30
C ILE A 364 -14.87 4.42 9.63
N SER A 365 -15.48 4.57 8.46
CA SER A 365 -15.96 3.44 7.66
C SER A 365 -14.88 2.94 6.69
N LYS A 366 -14.98 1.66 6.31
CA LYS A 366 -14.07 1.07 5.31
C LYS A 366 -14.10 1.83 3.97
N PHE A 367 -15.30 2.23 3.54
CA PHE A 367 -15.51 3.01 2.32
C PHE A 367 -14.81 4.37 2.35
N GLU A 368 -14.81 5.06 3.49
CA GLU A 368 -14.10 6.34 3.63
C GLU A 368 -12.58 6.18 3.51
N VAL A 369 -12.01 5.13 4.11
CA VAL A 369 -10.58 4.81 3.99
C VAL A 369 -10.22 4.42 2.56
N GLU A 370 -11.05 3.64 1.88
CA GLU A 370 -10.88 3.27 0.46
C GLU A 370 -10.89 4.50 -0.45
N ASN A 371 -11.83 5.44 -0.25
CA ASN A 371 -11.86 6.69 -1.02
C ASN A 371 -10.61 7.57 -0.79
N LEU A 372 -10.11 7.64 0.45
CA LEU A 372 -8.85 8.33 0.76
C LEU A 372 -7.67 7.64 0.05
N TRP A 373 -7.66 6.31 0.01
CA TRP A 373 -6.63 5.53 -0.68
C TRP A 373 -6.67 5.75 -2.20
N GLU A 374 -7.84 5.70 -2.83
CA GLU A 374 -7.98 5.95 -4.27
C GLU A 374 -7.48 7.35 -4.66
N THR A 375 -7.83 8.36 -3.86
CA THR A 375 -7.34 9.74 -4.05
C THR A 375 -5.82 9.80 -3.89
N ALA A 376 -5.28 9.12 -2.88
CA ALA A 376 -3.85 9.07 -2.60
C ALA A 376 -3.06 8.39 -3.71
N VAL A 377 -3.50 7.23 -4.17
CA VAL A 377 -2.87 6.46 -5.25
C VAL A 377 -2.90 7.25 -6.54
N SER A 378 -4.03 7.84 -6.91
CA SER A 378 -4.14 8.70 -8.09
C SER A 378 -3.14 9.86 -8.03
N LYS A 379 -3.00 10.51 -6.87
CA LYS A 379 -2.04 11.60 -6.70
C LYS A 379 -0.59 11.13 -6.75
N MET A 380 -0.25 10.02 -6.08
CA MET A 380 1.08 9.41 -6.15
C MET A 380 1.45 9.03 -7.58
N CYS A 381 0.52 8.41 -8.32
CA CYS A 381 0.70 8.07 -9.73
C CYS A 381 1.01 9.32 -10.56
N SER A 382 0.22 10.39 -10.42
CA SER A 382 0.46 11.66 -11.13
C SER A 382 1.81 12.28 -10.80
N VAL A 383 2.24 12.26 -9.53
CA VAL A 383 3.57 12.77 -9.13
C VAL A 383 4.68 11.90 -9.74
N LEU A 384 4.56 10.58 -9.68
CA LEU A 384 5.54 9.66 -10.26
C LEU A 384 5.64 9.81 -11.79
N GLU A 385 4.52 9.93 -12.50
CA GLU A 385 4.51 10.14 -13.95
C GLU A 385 5.22 11.47 -14.34
N ASP A 386 4.94 12.57 -13.65
CA ASP A 386 5.63 13.85 -13.90
C ASP A 386 7.13 13.76 -13.58
N GLN A 387 7.51 13.20 -12.43
CA GLN A 387 8.92 13.11 -12.04
C GLN A 387 9.73 12.17 -12.93
N PHE A 388 9.18 10.99 -13.26
CA PHE A 388 9.83 10.06 -14.17
C PHE A 388 9.94 10.60 -15.59
N SER A 389 9.03 11.45 -16.05
CA SER A 389 9.14 12.11 -17.36
C SER A 389 10.34 13.07 -17.45
N ARG A 390 10.72 13.73 -16.34
CA ARG A 390 11.79 14.74 -16.29
C ARG A 390 13.18 14.18 -16.05
N MET A 391 13.27 13.04 -15.37
CA MET A 391 14.56 12.43 -15.01
C MET A 391 15.33 11.92 -16.23
N GLN A 392 16.66 12.05 -16.18
CA GLN A 392 17.58 11.72 -17.28
C GLN A 392 18.66 10.71 -16.90
N THR A 393 18.58 10.13 -15.69
CA THR A 393 19.59 9.19 -15.17
C THR A 393 18.92 7.89 -14.79
N ALA A 394 19.40 6.76 -15.33
CA ALA A 394 18.82 5.44 -15.08
C ALA A 394 18.80 5.09 -13.59
N ASN A 395 19.91 5.34 -12.87
CA ASN A 395 20.04 5.06 -11.43
C ASN A 395 18.98 5.78 -10.58
N HIS A 396 18.64 7.03 -10.92
CA HIS A 396 17.61 7.77 -10.18
C HIS A 396 16.22 7.14 -10.34
N LEU A 397 15.89 6.65 -11.54
CA LEU A 397 14.64 5.93 -11.78
C LEU A 397 14.60 4.62 -10.98
N LEU A 398 15.72 3.88 -10.95
CA LEU A 398 15.83 2.63 -10.21
C LEU A 398 15.63 2.86 -8.71
N PHE A 399 16.34 3.81 -8.10
CA PHE A 399 16.20 4.10 -6.66
C PHE A 399 14.76 4.43 -6.25
N ILE A 400 14.07 5.25 -7.03
CA ILE A 400 12.68 5.62 -6.72
C ILE A 400 11.75 4.43 -6.95
N LYS A 401 11.94 3.68 -8.06
CA LYS A 401 11.18 2.45 -8.32
C LYS A 401 11.32 1.46 -7.16
N ASP A 402 12.53 1.26 -6.66
CA ASP A 402 12.81 0.34 -5.56
C ASP A 402 12.03 0.74 -4.33
N TYR A 403 12.07 2.02 -3.96
CA TYR A 403 11.31 2.52 -2.80
C TYR A 403 9.79 2.40 -2.99
N VAL A 404 9.27 2.72 -4.18
CA VAL A 404 7.82 2.57 -4.49
C VAL A 404 7.40 1.11 -4.49
N SER A 405 8.25 0.20 -4.96
CA SER A 405 7.96 -1.24 -4.89
C SER A 405 7.91 -1.72 -3.43
N LEU A 406 8.78 -1.22 -2.55
CA LEU A 406 8.77 -1.53 -1.12
C LEU A 406 7.54 -0.96 -0.42
N LEU A 407 7.12 0.27 -0.78
CA LEU A 407 5.85 0.86 -0.36
C LEU A 407 4.69 -0.06 -0.76
N GLY A 408 4.69 -0.55 -2.00
CA GLY A 408 3.69 -1.49 -2.50
C GLY A 408 3.64 -2.77 -1.66
N VAL A 409 4.78 -3.45 -1.47
CA VAL A 409 4.82 -4.66 -0.61
C VAL A 409 4.30 -4.36 0.80
N THR A 410 4.67 -3.21 1.36
CA THR A 410 4.24 -2.79 2.70
C THR A 410 2.73 -2.63 2.79
N LEU A 411 2.12 -1.86 1.89
CA LEU A 411 0.69 -1.55 1.93
C LEU A 411 -0.18 -2.74 1.50
N ARG A 412 0.34 -3.65 0.68
CA ARG A 412 -0.36 -4.89 0.31
C ARG A 412 -0.61 -5.77 1.55
N ARG A 413 0.31 -5.78 2.51
CA ARG A 413 0.15 -6.50 3.79
C ARG A 413 -1.02 -5.97 4.64
N TYR A 414 -1.40 -4.71 4.44
CA TYR A 414 -2.54 -4.07 5.11
C TYR A 414 -3.83 -4.12 4.26
N GLY A 415 -3.82 -4.83 3.12
CA GLY A 415 -5.01 -5.05 2.29
C GLY A 415 -5.31 -3.97 1.26
N TYR A 416 -4.38 -3.05 1.00
CA TYR A 416 -4.56 -1.99 -0.01
C TYR A 416 -4.21 -2.47 -1.42
N HIS A 417 -5.01 -2.06 -2.42
CA HIS A 417 -4.78 -2.33 -3.84
C HIS A 417 -3.74 -1.38 -4.43
N ILE A 418 -2.70 -1.92 -5.09
CA ILE A 418 -1.51 -1.16 -5.52
C ILE A 418 -1.29 -1.24 -7.04
N ASP A 419 -2.17 -1.91 -7.78
CA ASP A 419 -1.98 -2.21 -9.20
C ASP A 419 -1.72 -0.95 -10.04
N ALA A 420 -2.41 0.15 -9.74
CA ALA A 420 -2.19 1.44 -10.40
C ALA A 420 -0.75 1.99 -10.25
N LEU A 421 -0.12 1.81 -9.08
CA LEU A 421 1.28 2.20 -8.89
C LEU A 421 2.21 1.31 -9.70
N LEU A 422 1.97 0.00 -9.72
CA LEU A 422 2.77 -0.95 -10.50
C LEU A 422 2.66 -0.67 -12.01
N ASP A 423 1.47 -0.27 -12.48
CA ASP A 423 1.23 0.13 -13.86
C ASP A 423 2.04 1.38 -14.24
N VAL A 424 2.11 2.39 -13.35
CA VAL A 424 2.96 3.58 -13.59
C VAL A 424 4.44 3.20 -13.67
N LEU A 425 4.90 2.31 -12.79
CA LEU A 425 6.28 1.82 -12.83
C LEU A 425 6.58 1.06 -14.13
N SER A 426 5.63 0.24 -14.61
CA SER A 426 5.81 -0.55 -15.84
C SER A 426 5.82 0.32 -17.09
N LYS A 427 5.01 1.39 -17.17
CA LYS A 427 5.01 2.36 -18.29
C LYS A 427 6.37 3.03 -18.51
N HIS A 428 7.16 3.23 -17.45
CA HIS A 428 8.47 3.89 -17.52
C HIS A 428 9.64 2.94 -17.73
N ARG A 429 9.38 1.64 -17.87
CA ARG A 429 10.39 0.61 -18.14
C ARG A 429 11.19 0.91 -19.40
N ASP A 430 10.52 1.27 -20.48
CA ASP A 430 11.19 1.48 -21.76
C ASP A 430 12.11 2.71 -21.68
N LYS A 431 11.68 3.78 -20.99
CA LYS A 431 12.52 4.95 -20.72
C LYS A 431 13.77 4.59 -19.90
N TYR A 432 13.65 3.77 -18.86
CA TYR A 432 14.80 3.33 -18.07
C TYR A 432 15.84 2.62 -18.95
N HIS A 433 15.40 1.68 -19.79
CA HIS A 433 16.31 0.94 -20.65
C HIS A 433 16.92 1.82 -21.77
N GLU A 434 16.21 2.82 -22.30
CA GLU A 434 16.81 3.80 -23.23
C GLU A 434 17.94 4.61 -22.57
N LEU A 435 17.75 5.03 -21.32
CA LEU A 435 18.79 5.74 -20.57
C LEU A 435 19.99 4.82 -20.31
N LEU A 436 19.75 3.57 -19.92
CA LEU A 436 20.80 2.58 -19.68
C LEU A 436 21.60 2.28 -20.97
N LEU A 437 20.92 2.13 -22.12
CA LEU A 437 21.57 1.99 -23.43
C LEU A 437 22.42 3.21 -23.78
N SER A 438 21.94 4.42 -23.47
CA SER A 438 22.69 5.66 -23.69
C SER A 438 23.96 5.74 -22.84
N ASP A 439 23.91 5.31 -21.58
CA ASP A 439 25.08 5.28 -20.70
C ASP A 439 26.09 4.22 -21.15
N CYS A 440 25.62 3.02 -21.52
CA CYS A 440 26.48 1.98 -22.11
C CYS A 440 27.13 2.43 -23.42
N ARG A 441 26.44 3.21 -24.26
CA ARG A 441 27.02 3.76 -25.50
C ARG A 441 28.24 4.62 -25.22
N LYS A 442 28.22 5.43 -24.17
CA LYS A 442 29.37 6.25 -23.76
C LYS A 442 30.52 5.36 -23.26
N LEU A 443 30.22 4.44 -22.34
CA LEU A 443 31.22 3.53 -21.77
C LEU A 443 31.90 2.65 -22.83
N ILE A 444 31.14 2.13 -23.79
CA ILE A 444 31.67 1.33 -24.90
C ILE A 444 32.53 2.20 -25.82
N GLY A 445 32.09 3.43 -26.13
CA GLY A 445 32.87 4.38 -26.92
C GLY A 445 34.22 4.70 -26.28
N ASP A 446 34.22 4.97 -24.97
CA ASP A 446 35.43 5.26 -24.20
C ASP A 446 36.38 4.04 -24.19
N ALA A 447 35.85 2.84 -23.91
CA ALA A 447 36.63 1.60 -23.91
C ALA A 447 37.29 1.31 -25.27
N LEU A 448 36.55 1.48 -26.37
CA LEU A 448 37.07 1.26 -27.71
C LEU A 448 38.10 2.31 -28.14
N SER A 449 37.94 3.56 -27.69
CA SER A 449 38.89 4.64 -27.99
C SER A 449 40.22 4.54 -27.24
N ALA A 450 40.21 3.86 -26.09
CA ALA A 450 41.39 3.68 -25.23
C ALA A 450 42.29 2.51 -25.66
N ASP A 451 41.79 1.59 -26.49
CA ASP A 451 42.51 0.40 -26.92
C ASP A 451 43.44 0.69 -28.11
N THR A 452 44.63 0.10 -28.10
CA THR A 452 45.59 0.12 -29.21
C THR A 452 45.40 -1.05 -30.18
N PHE A 453 44.53 -2.01 -29.83
CA PHE A 453 44.28 -3.26 -30.53
C PHE A 453 45.53 -4.14 -30.62
N GLU A 454 46.19 -4.34 -29.47
CA GLU A 454 47.30 -5.27 -29.28
C GLU A 454 46.87 -6.44 -28.38
N GLN A 455 47.59 -7.57 -28.48
CA GLN A 455 47.31 -8.75 -27.64
C GLN A 455 47.48 -8.43 -26.15
N MET A 456 46.50 -8.83 -25.35
CA MET A 456 46.54 -8.62 -23.90
C MET A 456 47.47 -9.64 -23.22
N MET A 457 48.48 -9.16 -22.49
CA MET A 457 49.35 -10.00 -21.66
C MET A 457 48.85 -10.02 -20.20
N MET A 458 48.63 -11.21 -19.67
CA MET A 458 48.27 -11.43 -18.27
C MET A 458 49.44 -12.07 -17.52
N LYS A 459 49.89 -11.41 -16.44
CA LYS A 459 51.07 -11.86 -15.68
C LYS A 459 50.71 -12.80 -14.52
N LYS A 460 49.47 -12.73 -14.04
CA LYS A 460 49.00 -13.45 -12.85
C LYS A 460 47.69 -14.18 -13.12
N GLU A 461 47.45 -15.24 -12.34
CA GLU A 461 46.21 -16.01 -12.37
C GLU A 461 44.96 -15.18 -12.06
N TYR A 462 45.05 -14.21 -11.15
CA TYR A 462 43.93 -13.30 -10.85
C TYR A 462 43.47 -12.49 -12.06
N GLU A 463 44.41 -11.98 -12.87
CA GLU A 463 44.09 -11.24 -14.10
C GLU A 463 43.39 -12.15 -15.13
N TYR A 464 43.81 -13.42 -15.20
CA TYR A 464 43.16 -14.43 -16.03
C TYR A 464 41.75 -14.76 -15.55
N SER A 465 41.57 -14.93 -14.24
CA SER A 465 40.24 -15.17 -13.66
C SER A 465 39.28 -14.02 -13.96
N MET A 466 39.72 -12.77 -13.78
CA MET A 466 38.88 -11.60 -14.05
C MET A 466 38.55 -11.41 -15.54
N ASN A 467 39.53 -11.57 -16.44
CA ASN A 467 39.38 -11.22 -17.86
C ASN A 467 38.90 -12.39 -18.75
N VAL A 468 39.16 -13.63 -18.36
CA VAL A 468 38.89 -14.83 -19.19
C VAL A 468 37.83 -15.71 -18.54
N LEU A 469 38.06 -16.15 -17.28
CA LEU A 469 37.16 -17.12 -16.63
C LEU A 469 35.81 -16.52 -16.31
N SER A 470 35.76 -15.27 -15.82
CA SER A 470 34.50 -14.61 -15.44
C SER A 470 33.49 -14.58 -16.61
N PHE A 471 33.98 -14.48 -17.85
CA PHE A 471 33.19 -14.37 -19.07
C PHE A 471 33.10 -15.67 -19.87
N HIS A 472 33.64 -16.78 -19.35
CA HIS A 472 33.69 -18.09 -20.04
C HIS A 472 34.35 -18.02 -21.43
N LEU A 473 35.42 -17.22 -21.58
CA LEU A 473 36.14 -17.04 -22.85
C LEU A 473 37.20 -18.12 -23.12
N GLN A 474 37.41 -19.03 -22.17
CA GLN A 474 38.42 -20.07 -22.23
C GLN A 474 38.08 -21.12 -23.31
N THR A 475 39.07 -21.48 -24.13
CA THR A 475 38.92 -22.49 -25.20
C THR A 475 39.32 -23.90 -24.75
N SER A 476 40.10 -24.03 -23.68
CA SER A 476 40.68 -25.29 -23.20
C SER A 476 40.59 -25.40 -21.68
N GLU A 477 40.20 -26.54 -21.13
CA GLU A 477 39.98 -26.73 -19.67
C GLU A 477 41.24 -26.67 -18.80
N ILE A 478 42.44 -26.59 -19.41
CA ILE A 478 43.73 -26.58 -18.72
C ILE A 478 44.09 -25.15 -18.32
N THR A 479 44.56 -24.96 -17.08
CA THR A 479 45.11 -23.68 -16.61
C THR A 479 46.39 -23.33 -17.38
N PRO A 480 46.45 -22.15 -18.02
CA PRO A 480 47.62 -21.78 -18.81
C PRO A 480 48.83 -21.42 -17.93
N ALA A 481 50.02 -21.56 -18.48
CA ALA A 481 51.24 -21.04 -17.87
C ALA A 481 51.31 -19.51 -18.00
N PHE A 482 51.88 -18.84 -16.98
CA PHE A 482 52.03 -17.39 -16.94
C PHE A 482 53.47 -16.96 -17.28
N PRO A 483 53.66 -15.86 -18.03
CA PRO A 483 52.66 -14.93 -18.54
C PRO A 483 51.83 -15.51 -19.69
N TYR A 484 50.51 -15.31 -19.63
CA TYR A 484 49.57 -15.77 -20.65
C TYR A 484 49.30 -14.62 -21.64
N ILE A 485 49.43 -14.91 -22.94
CA ILE A 485 49.11 -13.96 -24.01
C ILE A 485 47.75 -14.35 -24.59
N ALA A 486 46.77 -13.46 -24.48
CA ALA A 486 45.44 -13.69 -25.03
C ALA A 486 45.41 -13.48 -26.55
N SER A 487 44.52 -14.20 -27.23
CA SER A 487 44.22 -13.98 -28.65
C SER A 487 43.39 -12.71 -28.89
N PHE A 488 43.05 -11.96 -27.83
CA PHE A 488 42.22 -10.77 -27.87
C PHE A 488 42.90 -9.58 -27.18
N SER A 489 42.43 -8.37 -27.50
CA SER A 489 42.85 -7.11 -26.84
C SER A 489 41.96 -6.74 -25.65
N SER A 490 42.31 -5.68 -24.91
CA SER A 490 41.56 -5.24 -23.74
C SER A 490 40.11 -4.84 -24.04
N THR A 491 39.79 -4.45 -25.28
CA THR A 491 38.42 -4.21 -25.75
C THR A 491 37.45 -5.34 -25.37
N VAL A 492 37.85 -6.60 -25.53
CA VAL A 492 36.94 -7.74 -25.31
C VAL A 492 36.47 -7.80 -23.86
N PRO A 493 37.34 -7.96 -22.84
CA PRO A 493 36.90 -8.01 -21.45
C PRO A 493 36.24 -6.71 -20.99
N ASP A 494 36.65 -5.54 -21.50
CA ASP A 494 36.05 -4.26 -21.13
C ASP A 494 34.60 -4.14 -21.63
N CYS A 495 34.34 -4.46 -22.90
CA CYS A 495 32.97 -4.55 -23.42
C CYS A 495 32.16 -5.62 -22.69
N CYS A 496 32.76 -6.77 -22.36
CA CYS A 496 32.06 -7.82 -21.63
C CYS A 496 31.63 -7.37 -20.22
N ARG A 497 32.45 -6.58 -19.49
CA ARG A 497 32.06 -6.00 -18.20
C ARG A 497 30.86 -5.08 -18.34
N ILE A 498 30.88 -4.21 -19.35
CA ILE A 498 29.79 -3.25 -19.58
C ILE A 498 28.48 -3.99 -19.90
N VAL A 499 28.53 -5.02 -20.76
CA VAL A 499 27.35 -5.84 -21.09
C VAL A 499 26.87 -6.63 -19.87
N ARG A 500 27.77 -7.18 -19.05
CA ARG A 500 27.37 -7.87 -17.81
C ARG A 500 26.66 -6.91 -16.85
N SER A 501 27.24 -5.73 -16.58
CA SER A 501 26.63 -4.70 -15.73
C SER A 501 25.24 -4.30 -16.26
N PHE A 502 25.09 -4.13 -17.57
CA PHE A 502 23.80 -3.85 -18.19
C PHE A 502 22.75 -4.94 -17.91
N ILE A 503 23.15 -6.21 -18.00
CA ILE A 503 22.26 -7.34 -17.71
C ILE A 503 21.85 -7.32 -16.24
N GLU A 504 22.80 -7.14 -15.33
CA GLU A 504 22.56 -7.06 -13.89
C GLU A 504 21.60 -5.89 -13.55
N ASP A 505 21.84 -4.70 -14.11
CA ASP A 505 21.00 -3.52 -13.93
C ASP A 505 19.59 -3.71 -14.52
N SER A 506 19.49 -4.32 -15.70
CA SER A 506 18.21 -4.62 -16.36
C SER A 506 17.40 -5.65 -15.56
N VAL A 507 18.05 -6.72 -15.07
CA VAL A 507 17.40 -7.72 -14.21
C VAL A 507 16.99 -7.10 -12.88
N SER A 508 17.86 -6.31 -12.25
CA SER A 508 17.56 -5.58 -11.02
C SER A 508 16.30 -4.73 -11.20
N TYR A 509 16.25 -3.92 -12.27
CA TYR A 509 15.06 -3.14 -12.59
C TYR A 509 13.81 -4.01 -12.76
N MET A 510 13.90 -5.17 -13.42
CA MET A 510 12.74 -6.02 -13.68
C MET A 510 12.27 -6.84 -12.47
N SER A 511 13.17 -7.20 -11.56
CA SER A 511 12.90 -8.04 -10.39
C SER A 511 11.83 -7.45 -9.45
N TYR A 512 11.74 -6.12 -9.39
CA TYR A 512 10.89 -5.42 -8.41
C TYR A 512 9.44 -5.16 -8.87
N GLY A 513 8.99 -5.80 -9.96
CA GLY A 513 7.68 -5.53 -10.60
C GLY A 513 6.59 -6.59 -10.44
N GLY A 514 6.86 -7.72 -9.77
CA GLY A 514 5.88 -8.81 -9.60
C GLY A 514 5.53 -9.58 -10.90
N GLN A 515 6.16 -9.27 -12.02
CA GLN A 515 6.04 -10.04 -13.26
C GLN A 515 6.95 -11.26 -13.18
N LEU A 516 6.38 -12.46 -13.29
CA LEU A 516 7.10 -13.74 -13.16
C LEU A 516 8.01 -14.06 -14.36
N ASP A 517 7.77 -13.45 -15.53
CA ASP A 517 8.52 -13.72 -16.77
C ASP A 517 9.06 -12.42 -17.39
N PHE A 518 10.19 -11.92 -16.88
CA PHE A 518 10.82 -10.70 -17.40
C PHE A 518 12.01 -10.95 -18.34
N PHE A 519 12.40 -12.22 -18.55
CA PHE A 519 13.53 -12.55 -19.43
C PHE A 519 13.35 -12.03 -20.86
N ASP A 520 12.15 -12.12 -21.44
CA ASP A 520 11.92 -11.64 -22.81
C ASP A 520 12.19 -10.13 -22.95
N VAL A 521 11.93 -9.38 -21.89
CA VAL A 521 12.21 -7.94 -21.84
C VAL A 521 13.72 -7.70 -21.76
N VAL A 522 14.41 -8.36 -20.82
CA VAL A 522 15.87 -8.26 -20.67
C VAL A 522 16.57 -8.66 -21.97
N LYS A 523 16.12 -9.77 -22.58
CA LYS A 523 16.61 -10.26 -23.87
C LYS A 523 16.40 -9.22 -24.98
N LYS A 524 15.20 -8.63 -25.11
CA LYS A 524 14.92 -7.58 -26.11
C LYS A 524 15.90 -6.41 -25.99
N TYR A 525 16.18 -5.96 -24.77
CA TYR A 525 17.10 -4.83 -24.55
C TYR A 525 18.57 -5.22 -24.66
N LEU A 526 18.93 -6.46 -24.31
CA LEU A 526 20.26 -7.02 -24.57
C LEU A 526 20.53 -7.14 -26.08
N ASP A 527 19.57 -7.62 -26.87
CA ASP A 527 19.67 -7.69 -28.34
C ASP A 527 19.93 -6.29 -28.93
N ARG A 528 19.24 -5.27 -28.40
CA ARG A 528 19.46 -3.86 -28.80
C ARG A 528 20.79 -3.29 -28.35
N LEU A 529 21.26 -3.61 -27.14
CA LEU A 529 22.60 -3.22 -26.71
C LEU A 529 23.67 -3.80 -27.66
N LEU A 530 23.55 -5.08 -28.00
CA LEU A 530 24.50 -5.73 -28.87
C LEU A 530 24.44 -5.18 -30.31
N THR A 531 23.25 -5.00 -30.86
CA THR A 531 23.07 -4.60 -32.27
C THR A 531 23.14 -3.08 -32.49
N ASP A 532 22.41 -2.28 -31.71
CA ASP A 532 22.28 -0.84 -31.93
C ASP A 532 23.42 -0.03 -31.27
N VAL A 533 24.14 -0.62 -30.31
CA VAL A 533 25.19 0.08 -29.56
C VAL A 533 26.56 -0.52 -29.82
N LEU A 534 26.75 -1.80 -29.52
CA LEU A 534 28.06 -2.44 -29.64
C LEU A 534 28.48 -2.66 -31.10
N ASP A 535 27.62 -3.24 -31.94
CA ASP A 535 27.90 -3.46 -33.37
C ASP A 535 28.13 -2.14 -34.10
N GLU A 536 27.29 -1.12 -33.89
CA GLU A 536 27.49 0.20 -34.50
C GLU A 536 28.80 0.88 -34.04
N ALA A 537 29.17 0.77 -32.77
CA ALA A 537 30.41 1.35 -32.25
C ALA A 537 31.65 0.64 -32.82
N LEU A 538 31.63 -0.69 -32.88
CA LEU A 538 32.68 -1.51 -33.47
C LEU A 538 32.84 -1.23 -34.97
N LEU A 539 31.74 -1.19 -35.73
CA LEU A 539 31.73 -0.80 -37.14
C LEU A 539 32.40 0.57 -37.37
N ARG A 540 32.09 1.55 -36.52
CA ARG A 540 32.68 2.89 -36.63
C ARG A 540 34.19 2.86 -36.40
N ILE A 541 34.64 2.12 -35.39
CA ILE A 541 36.06 1.92 -35.06
C ILE A 541 36.79 1.21 -36.21
N ILE A 542 36.23 0.12 -36.75
CA ILE A 542 36.79 -0.65 -37.86
C ILE A 542 37.04 0.25 -39.08
N ASN A 543 36.06 1.10 -39.42
CA ASN A 543 36.15 1.96 -40.60
C ASN A 543 37.01 3.22 -40.41
N SER A 544 37.34 3.62 -39.17
CA SER A 544 38.01 4.91 -38.90
C SER A 544 39.39 4.81 -38.26
N SER A 545 39.68 3.74 -37.51
CA SER A 545 40.86 3.65 -36.64
C SER A 545 41.81 2.50 -36.99
N VAL A 546 41.34 1.48 -37.72
CA VAL A 546 42.16 0.33 -38.11
C VAL A 546 42.91 0.66 -39.40
N HIS A 547 44.22 0.90 -39.29
CA HIS A 547 45.06 1.28 -40.43
C HIS A 547 46.19 0.28 -40.72
N GLY A 548 46.44 -0.67 -39.81
CA GLY A 548 47.50 -1.67 -39.93
C GLY A 548 46.97 -3.11 -40.06
N VAL A 549 47.70 -3.96 -40.79
CA VAL A 549 47.36 -5.40 -40.93
C VAL A 549 47.32 -6.10 -39.58
N SER A 550 48.26 -5.79 -38.67
CA SER A 550 48.27 -6.35 -37.31
C SER A 550 47.01 -5.97 -36.52
N GLN A 551 46.59 -4.70 -36.59
CA GLN A 551 45.37 -4.22 -35.95
C GLN A 551 44.11 -4.86 -36.56
N ALA A 552 44.07 -5.03 -37.89
CA ALA A 552 42.97 -5.72 -38.57
C ALA A 552 42.90 -7.21 -38.17
N MET A 553 44.04 -7.89 -38.03
CA MET A 553 44.11 -9.25 -37.50
C MET A 553 43.60 -9.32 -36.06
N GLN A 554 44.03 -8.40 -35.20
CA GLN A 554 43.59 -8.37 -33.81
C GLN A 554 42.09 -8.08 -33.69
N MET A 555 41.55 -7.19 -34.53
CA MET A 555 40.12 -6.90 -34.58
C MET A 555 39.29 -8.11 -35.02
N ALA A 556 39.73 -8.83 -36.06
CA ALA A 556 39.06 -10.05 -36.50
C ALA A 556 39.13 -11.16 -35.42
N ALA A 557 40.24 -11.25 -34.67
CA ALA A 557 40.36 -12.15 -33.53
C ALA A 557 39.41 -11.75 -32.37
N ASN A 558 39.32 -10.45 -32.07
CA ASN A 558 38.38 -9.92 -31.08
C ASN A 558 36.93 -10.29 -31.43
N MET A 559 36.53 -10.17 -32.71
CA MET A 559 35.18 -10.51 -33.16
C MET A 559 34.85 -11.99 -32.93
N ALA A 560 35.79 -12.90 -33.20
CA ALA A 560 35.59 -14.33 -32.97
C ALA A 560 35.50 -14.69 -31.47
N VAL A 561 36.17 -13.95 -30.60
CA VAL A 561 36.04 -14.12 -29.14
C VAL A 561 34.72 -13.52 -28.66
N MET A 562 34.30 -12.38 -29.21
CA MET A 562 33.04 -11.72 -28.88
C MET A 562 31.83 -12.57 -29.29
N GLU A 563 31.93 -13.35 -30.37
CA GLU A 563 30.91 -14.34 -30.75
C GLU A 563 30.63 -15.36 -29.63
N ARG A 564 31.68 -15.83 -28.95
CA ARG A 564 31.53 -16.71 -27.78
C ARG A 564 30.99 -15.96 -26.56
N ALA A 565 31.42 -14.70 -26.37
CA ALA A 565 30.94 -13.86 -25.28
C ALA A 565 29.42 -13.57 -25.38
N CYS A 566 28.90 -13.38 -26.61
CA CYS A 566 27.47 -13.17 -26.84
C CYS A 566 26.63 -14.35 -26.33
N ASP A 567 27.06 -15.60 -26.56
CA ASP A 567 26.38 -16.77 -26.02
C ASP A 567 26.36 -16.77 -24.48
N TYR A 568 27.47 -16.38 -23.86
CA TYR A 568 27.54 -16.21 -22.40
C TYR A 568 26.55 -15.16 -21.90
N PHE A 569 26.46 -13.99 -22.53
CA PHE A 569 25.56 -12.91 -22.10
C PHE A 569 24.11 -13.36 -22.01
N PHE A 570 23.63 -14.10 -23.01
CA PHE A 570 22.25 -14.56 -22.95
C PHE A 570 22.02 -15.68 -21.93
N ARG A 571 22.99 -16.58 -21.73
CA ARG A 571 22.92 -17.60 -20.68
C ARG A 571 22.89 -16.94 -19.31
N HIS A 572 23.73 -15.93 -19.11
CA HIS A 572 23.78 -15.16 -17.88
C HIS A 572 22.48 -14.39 -17.61
N ALA A 573 21.92 -13.71 -18.62
CA ALA A 573 20.62 -13.04 -18.51
C ALA A 573 19.48 -14.02 -18.15
N ALA A 574 19.49 -15.22 -18.71
CA ALA A 574 18.50 -16.24 -18.41
C ALA A 574 18.63 -16.78 -16.99
N GLN A 575 19.86 -17.06 -16.56
CA GLN A 575 20.18 -17.52 -15.22
C GLN A 575 19.75 -16.49 -14.16
N LEU A 576 20.08 -15.21 -14.38
CA LEU A 576 19.66 -14.14 -13.48
C LEU A 576 18.14 -13.93 -13.47
N SER A 577 17.45 -14.25 -14.57
CA SER A 577 16.00 -14.21 -14.67
C SER A 577 15.28 -15.47 -14.15
N GLY A 578 16.01 -16.46 -13.62
CA GLY A 578 15.43 -17.69 -13.07
C GLY A 578 14.96 -18.71 -14.12
N ILE A 579 15.38 -18.58 -15.39
CA ILE A 579 14.99 -19.49 -16.47
C ILE A 579 16.01 -20.63 -16.60
N PRO A 580 15.56 -21.91 -16.64
CA PRO A 580 16.44 -23.04 -16.87
C PRO A 580 17.18 -22.95 -18.22
N LEU A 581 18.50 -23.08 -18.18
CA LEU A 581 19.40 -22.97 -19.35
C LEU A 581 19.02 -23.88 -20.53
N ARG A 582 18.41 -25.05 -20.26
CA ARG A 582 17.94 -25.99 -21.30
C ARG A 582 16.88 -25.38 -22.24
N MET A 583 16.10 -24.40 -21.77
CA MET A 583 15.10 -23.70 -22.60
C MET A 583 15.76 -22.66 -23.52
N VAL A 584 16.92 -22.14 -23.13
CA VAL A 584 17.66 -21.08 -23.81
C VAL A 584 18.52 -21.62 -24.95
N GLU A 585 19.08 -22.82 -24.78
CA GLU A 585 19.97 -23.50 -25.74
C GLU A 585 19.26 -24.13 -26.95
N ARG A 586 17.93 -24.30 -26.90
CA ARG A 586 17.16 -24.96 -27.99
C ARG A 586 16.94 -24.10 -29.24
N GLY A 587 17.24 -22.80 -29.18
CA GLY A 587 17.11 -21.88 -30.33
C GLY A 587 18.45 -21.64 -31.01
N LYS A 588 18.54 -21.88 -32.33
CA LYS A 588 19.64 -21.33 -33.14
C LYS A 588 19.55 -19.81 -33.08
N ARG A 589 20.57 -19.16 -32.51
CA ARG A 589 20.64 -17.70 -32.44
C ARG A 589 21.53 -17.19 -33.54
N GLN A 590 21.10 -16.10 -34.16
CA GLN A 590 21.94 -15.36 -35.09
C GLN A 590 22.93 -14.54 -34.26
N PHE A 591 24.20 -14.55 -34.68
CA PHE A 591 25.23 -13.73 -34.05
C PHE A 591 24.87 -12.23 -34.20
N PRO A 592 24.72 -11.47 -33.09
CA PRO A 592 24.25 -10.08 -33.15
C PRO A 592 25.23 -9.13 -33.85
N LEU A 593 26.55 -9.31 -33.66
CA LEU A 593 27.58 -8.40 -34.19
C LEU A 593 28.03 -8.77 -35.60
N LYS A 594 27.07 -9.21 -36.43
CA LYS A 594 27.36 -9.75 -37.76
C LYS A 594 28.03 -8.71 -38.65
N ASN A 595 27.55 -7.47 -38.63
CA ASN A 595 28.06 -6.44 -39.53
C ASN A 595 29.51 -6.09 -39.17
N SER A 596 29.84 -5.94 -37.88
CA SER A 596 31.21 -5.70 -37.42
C SER A 596 32.15 -6.83 -37.79
N ARG A 597 31.72 -8.10 -37.65
CA ARG A 597 32.53 -9.25 -38.05
C ARG A 597 32.80 -9.26 -39.54
N ASP A 598 31.76 -9.12 -40.35
CA ASP A 598 31.88 -9.14 -41.81
C ASP A 598 32.78 -7.97 -42.27
N ALA A 599 32.61 -6.77 -41.69
CA ALA A 599 33.47 -5.62 -41.96
C ALA A 599 34.93 -5.81 -41.50
N ALA A 600 35.18 -6.44 -40.36
CA ALA A 600 36.53 -6.72 -39.87
C ALA A 600 37.27 -7.72 -40.77
N GLU A 601 36.58 -8.79 -41.20
CA GLU A 601 37.15 -9.78 -42.14
C GLU A 601 37.38 -9.17 -43.53
N GLU A 602 36.45 -8.35 -44.02
CA GLU A 602 36.61 -7.63 -45.30
C GLU A 602 37.76 -6.63 -45.25
N MET A 603 37.89 -5.87 -44.15
CA MET A 603 39.00 -4.94 -43.93
C MET A 603 40.35 -5.66 -43.95
N LEU A 604 40.49 -6.73 -43.16
CA LEU A 604 41.70 -7.55 -43.15
C LEU A 604 42.01 -8.08 -44.55
N SER A 605 41.03 -8.69 -45.21
CA SER A 605 41.19 -9.26 -46.55
C SER A 605 41.60 -8.20 -47.58
N GLY A 606 40.98 -7.03 -47.56
CA GLY A 606 41.31 -5.90 -48.45
C GLY A 606 42.73 -5.37 -48.26
N MET A 607 43.18 -5.23 -47.01
CA MET A 607 44.54 -4.81 -46.71
C MET A 607 45.59 -5.83 -47.16
N LEU A 608 45.31 -7.13 -46.96
CA LEU A 608 46.19 -8.20 -47.43
C LEU A 608 46.26 -8.26 -48.95
N LYS A 609 45.12 -8.13 -49.64
CA LYS A 609 45.07 -8.05 -51.11
C LYS A 609 45.89 -6.87 -51.63
N THR A 610 45.84 -5.72 -50.97
CA THR A 610 46.63 -4.53 -51.35
C THR A 610 48.13 -4.74 -51.14
N LYS A 611 48.53 -5.43 -50.06
CA LYS A 611 49.94 -5.81 -49.83
C LYS A 611 50.44 -6.80 -50.88
N VAL A 612 49.63 -7.81 -51.19
CA VAL A 612 49.91 -8.78 -52.24
C VAL A 612 49.99 -8.10 -53.61
N ASP A 613 49.10 -7.16 -53.91
CA ASP A 613 49.15 -6.36 -55.14
C ASP A 613 50.48 -5.61 -55.29
N GLY A 614 51.07 -5.14 -54.18
CA GLY A 614 52.40 -4.56 -54.16
C GLY A 614 53.49 -5.52 -54.64
N PHE A 615 53.49 -6.77 -54.18
CA PHE A 615 54.42 -7.80 -54.65
C PHE A 615 54.11 -8.25 -56.09
N LEU A 616 52.83 -8.38 -56.43
CA LEU A 616 52.37 -8.74 -57.77
C LEU A 616 52.73 -7.67 -58.82
N SER A 617 52.96 -6.42 -58.44
CA SER A 617 53.46 -5.38 -59.36
C SER A 617 54.83 -5.73 -59.97
N LEU A 618 55.63 -6.56 -59.30
CA LEU A 618 56.89 -7.10 -59.85
C LEU A 618 56.68 -7.97 -61.09
N MET A 619 55.44 -8.38 -61.41
CA MET A 619 55.11 -9.04 -62.68
C MET A 619 55.43 -8.17 -63.91
N GLU A 620 55.50 -6.84 -63.77
CA GLU A 620 55.93 -5.95 -64.86
C GLU A 620 57.38 -6.21 -65.30
N ASN A 621 58.21 -6.76 -64.40
CA ASN A 621 59.62 -7.09 -64.68
C ASN A 621 59.80 -8.45 -65.38
N ILE A 622 58.72 -9.21 -65.59
CA ILE A 622 58.78 -10.52 -66.25
C ILE A 622 59.12 -10.33 -67.72
N ASN A 623 60.16 -11.02 -68.18
CA ASN A 623 60.40 -11.16 -69.61
C ASN A 623 59.43 -12.19 -70.22
N TRP A 624 58.38 -11.72 -70.89
CA TRP A 624 57.37 -12.57 -71.50
C TRP A 624 57.86 -13.35 -72.74
N MET A 625 59.10 -13.09 -73.20
CA MET A 625 59.71 -13.71 -74.37
C MET A 625 61.07 -14.35 -74.03
N THR A 626 61.15 -15.15 -72.97
CA THR A 626 62.41 -15.79 -72.54
C THR A 626 62.74 -17.02 -73.40
N ASP A 627 64.02 -17.23 -73.74
CA ASP A 627 64.46 -18.37 -74.56
C ASP A 627 64.52 -19.70 -73.76
N GLU A 628 64.63 -19.62 -72.44
CA GLU A 628 64.59 -20.78 -71.52
C GLU A 628 63.59 -20.53 -70.37
N PRO A 629 62.93 -21.57 -69.84
CA PRO A 629 62.06 -21.43 -68.68
C PRO A 629 62.89 -21.14 -67.41
N PRO A 630 62.44 -20.24 -66.52
CA PRO A 630 63.13 -19.99 -65.26
C PRO A 630 63.07 -21.24 -64.36
N PRO A 631 64.20 -21.75 -63.84
CA PRO A 631 64.25 -23.00 -63.08
C PRO A 631 63.70 -22.88 -61.64
N SER A 632 63.59 -21.67 -61.08
CA SER A 632 63.22 -21.41 -59.68
C SER A 632 62.00 -20.49 -59.51
N GLY A 633 61.10 -20.48 -60.51
CA GLY A 633 59.95 -19.56 -60.55
C GLY A 633 60.36 -18.10 -60.80
N ASN A 634 59.37 -17.23 -60.96
CA ASN A 634 59.58 -15.79 -61.12
C ASN A 634 59.76 -15.09 -59.76
N GLU A 635 60.52 -13.98 -59.74
CA GLU A 635 60.86 -13.23 -58.51
C GLU A 635 59.64 -12.82 -57.69
N TYR A 636 58.55 -12.40 -58.35
CA TYR A 636 57.33 -11.96 -57.68
C TYR A 636 56.67 -13.08 -56.85
N VAL A 637 56.66 -14.34 -57.33
CA VAL A 637 56.04 -15.45 -56.59
C VAL A 637 56.84 -15.80 -55.36
N ASN A 638 58.17 -15.76 -55.46
CA ASN A 638 59.02 -16.03 -54.31
C ASN A 638 58.76 -15.00 -53.18
N GLU A 639 58.64 -13.70 -53.52
CA GLU A 639 58.26 -12.66 -52.55
C GLU A 639 56.84 -12.86 -51.99
N VAL A 640 55.87 -13.22 -52.83
CA VAL A 640 54.50 -13.52 -52.39
C VAL A 640 54.47 -14.73 -51.45
N ILE A 641 55.20 -15.80 -51.74
CA ILE A 641 55.28 -17.00 -50.89
C ILE A 641 55.93 -16.67 -49.55
N ILE A 642 57.06 -15.96 -49.55
CA ILE A 642 57.73 -15.51 -48.30
C ILE A 642 56.78 -14.67 -47.46
N TYR A 643 56.04 -13.75 -48.08
CA TYR A 643 55.05 -12.95 -47.39
C TYR A 643 53.91 -13.79 -46.82
N LEU A 644 53.35 -14.72 -47.60
CA LEU A 644 52.27 -15.61 -47.17
C LEU A 644 52.71 -16.53 -46.02
N GLU A 645 53.93 -17.08 -46.06
CA GLU A 645 54.49 -17.89 -44.97
C GLU A 645 54.68 -17.06 -43.69
N THR A 646 55.21 -15.85 -43.82
CA THR A 646 55.37 -14.91 -42.70
C THR A 646 54.02 -14.51 -42.11
N LEU A 647 53.03 -14.27 -42.98
CA LEU A 647 51.67 -13.93 -42.61
C LEU A 647 51.01 -15.09 -41.86
N VAL A 648 51.10 -16.32 -42.37
CA VAL A 648 50.52 -17.49 -41.72
C VAL A 648 51.13 -17.71 -40.34
N SER A 649 52.47 -17.62 -40.23
CA SER A 649 53.18 -17.76 -38.96
C SER A 649 52.72 -16.74 -37.92
N THR A 650 52.51 -15.49 -38.33
CA THR A 650 52.03 -14.41 -37.45
C THR A 650 50.54 -14.58 -37.12
N ALA A 651 49.73 -14.86 -38.14
CA ALA A 651 48.28 -14.92 -38.03
C ALA A 651 47.80 -16.12 -37.20
N GLN A 652 48.52 -17.25 -37.19
CA GLN A 652 48.20 -18.40 -36.32
C GLN A 652 48.26 -18.08 -34.82
N GLN A 653 49.07 -17.09 -34.43
CA GLN A 653 49.20 -16.69 -33.03
C GLN A 653 48.03 -15.80 -32.57
N ILE A 654 47.30 -15.20 -33.51
CA ILE A 654 46.29 -14.17 -33.25
C ILE A 654 44.89 -14.65 -33.68
N LEU A 655 44.74 -15.13 -34.91
CA LEU A 655 43.46 -15.48 -35.52
C LEU A 655 43.03 -16.91 -35.20
N PRO A 656 41.71 -17.14 -35.02
CA PRO A 656 41.15 -18.48 -35.06
C PRO A 656 41.35 -19.13 -36.43
N GLY A 657 41.58 -20.44 -36.45
CA GLY A 657 41.84 -21.19 -37.70
C GLY A 657 40.75 -21.05 -38.77
N GLN A 658 39.48 -20.90 -38.37
CA GLN A 658 38.37 -20.69 -39.31
C GLN A 658 38.47 -19.35 -40.06
N VAL A 659 38.83 -18.27 -39.35
CA VAL A 659 38.99 -16.93 -39.93
C VAL A 659 40.23 -16.90 -40.82
N LEU A 660 41.34 -17.45 -40.31
CA LEU A 660 42.59 -17.57 -41.07
C LEU A 660 42.36 -18.29 -42.41
N LYS A 661 41.64 -19.40 -42.40
CA LYS A 661 41.28 -20.14 -43.61
C LYS A 661 40.52 -19.28 -44.62
N ARG A 662 39.44 -18.61 -44.19
CA ARG A 662 38.62 -17.75 -45.08
C ARG A 662 39.47 -16.66 -45.73
N VAL A 663 40.27 -15.97 -44.91
CA VAL A 663 41.15 -14.89 -45.38
C VAL A 663 42.21 -15.41 -46.36
N LEU A 664 42.85 -16.55 -46.07
CA LEU A 664 43.82 -17.16 -46.98
C LEU A 664 43.20 -17.58 -48.32
N GLN A 665 41.99 -18.16 -48.28
CA GLN A 665 41.26 -18.52 -49.49
C GLN A 665 40.98 -17.30 -50.35
N ASP A 666 40.52 -16.20 -49.76
CA ASP A 666 40.23 -14.96 -50.46
C ASP A 666 41.49 -14.30 -51.05
N VAL A 667 42.62 -14.37 -50.35
CA VAL A 667 43.90 -13.85 -50.84
C VAL A 667 44.44 -14.71 -51.99
N LEU A 668 44.38 -16.05 -51.89
CA LEU A 668 44.80 -16.96 -52.97
C LEU A 668 43.92 -16.81 -54.21
N SER A 669 42.61 -16.64 -54.03
CA SER A 669 41.68 -16.38 -55.14
C SER A 669 42.04 -15.06 -55.85
N HIS A 670 42.36 -14.01 -55.09
CA HIS A 670 42.79 -12.72 -55.64
C HIS A 670 44.12 -12.83 -56.39
N ILE A 671 45.08 -13.60 -55.89
CA ILE A 671 46.34 -13.90 -56.60
C ILE A 671 46.04 -14.58 -57.94
N SER A 672 45.20 -15.60 -57.94
CA SER A 672 44.79 -16.31 -59.16
C SER A 672 44.15 -15.37 -60.18
N GLU A 673 43.20 -14.53 -59.74
CA GLU A 673 42.54 -13.53 -60.59
C GLU A 673 43.52 -12.52 -61.17
N LYS A 674 44.52 -12.07 -60.40
CA LYS A 674 45.54 -11.11 -60.86
C LYS A 674 46.50 -11.73 -61.86
N ILE A 675 46.95 -12.97 -61.66
CA ILE A 675 47.80 -13.70 -62.63
C ILE A 675 47.07 -13.81 -63.98
N VAL A 676 45.81 -14.23 -63.96
CA VAL A 676 44.96 -14.31 -65.16
C VAL A 676 44.71 -12.91 -65.75
N GLY A 677 44.49 -11.91 -64.89
CA GLY A 677 44.25 -10.51 -65.25
C GLY A 677 45.43 -9.86 -65.97
N VAL A 678 46.67 -10.14 -65.56
CA VAL A 678 47.88 -9.65 -66.24
C VAL A 678 48.00 -10.22 -67.65
N LEU A 679 47.72 -11.51 -67.84
CA LEU A 679 47.71 -12.14 -69.16
C LEU A 679 46.58 -11.59 -70.05
N TYR A 680 45.42 -11.30 -69.46
CA TYR A 680 44.28 -10.72 -70.16
C TYR A 680 44.48 -9.24 -70.52
N GLY A 681 45.13 -8.45 -69.64
CA GLY A 681 45.31 -7.01 -69.79
C GLY A 681 46.30 -6.58 -70.88
N ASP A 682 46.28 -5.30 -71.25
CA ASP A 682 47.10 -4.75 -72.34
C ASP A 682 48.60 -4.62 -72.00
N THR A 683 48.96 -4.87 -70.74
CA THR A 683 50.34 -4.89 -70.24
C THR A 683 51.16 -5.97 -70.94
N VAL A 684 50.60 -7.16 -71.10
CA VAL A 684 51.21 -8.26 -71.85
C VAL A 684 50.66 -8.28 -73.27
N ARG A 685 51.45 -7.78 -74.23
CA ARG A 685 51.07 -7.79 -75.65
C ARG A 685 51.38 -9.12 -76.35
N ARG A 686 52.47 -9.78 -75.95
CA ARG A 686 52.93 -11.05 -76.51
C ARG A 686 53.68 -11.84 -75.44
N PHE A 687 53.44 -13.15 -75.38
CA PHE A 687 54.19 -14.06 -74.52
C PHE A 687 54.47 -15.39 -75.24
N ASN A 688 55.50 -16.12 -74.82
CA ASN A 688 55.85 -17.42 -75.40
C ASN A 688 55.56 -18.60 -74.45
N VAL A 689 55.71 -19.83 -74.97
CA VAL A 689 55.48 -21.06 -74.19
C VAL A 689 56.41 -21.16 -72.99
N ASN A 690 57.66 -20.68 -73.09
CA ASN A 690 58.63 -20.71 -72.00
C ASN A 690 58.23 -19.78 -70.84
N ALA A 691 57.68 -18.60 -71.12
CA ALA A 691 57.11 -17.72 -70.12
C ALA A 691 55.88 -18.36 -69.44
N MET A 692 55.04 -19.08 -70.20
CA MET A 692 53.93 -19.85 -69.63
C MET A 692 54.38 -21.04 -68.76
N MET A 693 55.49 -21.71 -69.12
CA MET A 693 56.11 -22.71 -68.25
C MET A 693 56.65 -22.07 -66.95
N GLY A 694 57.13 -20.82 -67.01
CA GLY A 694 57.45 -20.03 -65.81
C GLY A 694 56.24 -19.80 -64.92
N ILE A 695 55.10 -19.37 -65.50
CA ILE A 695 53.83 -19.22 -64.78
C ILE A 695 53.30 -20.59 -64.26
N GLU A 696 53.60 -21.70 -64.94
CA GLU A 696 53.28 -23.03 -64.42
C GLU A 696 54.05 -23.36 -63.15
N VAL A 697 55.35 -23.08 -63.11
CA VAL A 697 56.18 -23.24 -61.92
C VAL A 697 55.66 -22.36 -60.79
N ASP A 698 55.33 -21.10 -61.09
CA ASP A 698 54.71 -20.15 -60.17
C ASP A 698 53.42 -20.67 -59.52
N VAL A 699 52.46 -21.16 -60.32
CA VAL A 699 51.19 -21.71 -59.81
C VAL A 699 51.42 -23.02 -59.04
N ARG A 700 52.43 -23.83 -59.40
CA ARG A 700 52.80 -25.02 -58.61
C ARG A 700 53.39 -24.65 -57.25
N LEU A 701 54.20 -23.58 -57.17
CA LEU A 701 54.73 -23.08 -55.90
C LEU A 701 53.58 -22.62 -54.98
N LEU A 702 52.60 -21.89 -55.51
CA LEU A 702 51.39 -21.49 -54.77
C LEU A 702 50.53 -22.67 -54.30
N GLU A 703 50.38 -23.71 -55.13
CA GLU A 703 49.70 -24.95 -54.73
C GLU A 703 50.46 -25.72 -53.64
N SER A 704 51.80 -25.78 -53.75
CA SER A 704 52.64 -26.42 -52.74
C SER A 704 52.56 -25.68 -51.41
N PHE A 705 52.49 -24.34 -51.44
CA PHE A 705 52.21 -23.55 -50.23
C PHE A 705 50.87 -23.92 -49.61
N ALA A 706 49.80 -24.06 -50.41
CA ALA A 706 48.48 -24.47 -49.91
C ALA A 706 48.49 -25.90 -49.34
N GLU A 707 49.24 -26.84 -49.94
CA GLU A 707 49.45 -28.20 -49.40
C GLU A 707 50.18 -28.19 -48.06
N ASN A 708 51.20 -27.34 -47.92
CA ASN A 708 51.97 -27.20 -46.69
C ASN A 708 51.14 -26.66 -45.51
N GLN A 709 49.94 -26.12 -45.76
CA GLN A 709 49.00 -25.70 -44.70
C GLN A 709 48.16 -26.84 -44.09
N ALA A 710 48.35 -28.09 -44.53
CA ALA A 710 47.63 -29.26 -44.01
C ALA A 710 47.84 -29.53 -42.51
N GLN A 711 48.85 -28.91 -41.90
CA GLN A 711 49.13 -29.03 -40.47
C GLN A 711 48.19 -28.17 -39.59
N ILE A 712 47.53 -27.17 -40.17
CA ILE A 712 46.67 -26.19 -39.48
C ILE A 712 45.20 -26.28 -39.91
N CYS A 713 44.95 -26.85 -41.08
CA CYS A 713 43.64 -26.95 -41.71
C CYS A 713 43.26 -28.42 -41.98
N SER A 714 41.97 -28.74 -41.98
CA SER A 714 41.53 -30.11 -42.28
C SER A 714 41.78 -30.45 -43.76
N GLU A 715 41.80 -31.74 -44.15
CA GLU A 715 41.99 -32.14 -45.56
C GLU A 715 40.97 -31.48 -46.52
N ALA A 716 39.73 -31.30 -46.05
CA ALA A 716 38.69 -30.61 -46.81
C ALA A 716 39.03 -29.12 -47.04
N ASP A 717 39.70 -28.48 -46.09
CA ASP A 717 40.08 -27.08 -46.15
C ASP A 717 41.26 -26.86 -47.11
N VAL A 718 42.23 -27.79 -47.13
CA VAL A 718 43.36 -27.77 -48.09
C VAL A 718 42.84 -27.89 -49.52
N SER A 719 41.84 -28.74 -49.75
CA SER A 719 41.18 -28.84 -51.05
C SER A 719 40.48 -27.53 -51.45
N GLN A 720 39.92 -26.79 -50.51
CA GLN A 720 39.30 -25.49 -50.76
C GLN A 720 40.33 -24.40 -51.07
N LEU A 721 41.46 -24.37 -50.38
CA LEU A 721 42.57 -23.45 -50.70
C LEU A 721 43.12 -23.69 -52.11
N LYS A 722 43.28 -24.96 -52.51
CA LYS A 722 43.66 -25.30 -53.90
C LYS A 722 42.60 -24.84 -54.91
N SER A 723 41.32 -24.97 -54.57
CA SER A 723 40.24 -24.53 -55.45
C SER A 723 40.26 -23.01 -55.69
N ALA A 724 40.80 -22.22 -54.78
CA ALA A 724 40.99 -20.78 -54.96
C ALA A 724 41.97 -20.46 -56.11
N LEU A 725 42.91 -21.36 -56.42
CA LEU A 725 43.86 -21.23 -57.53
C LEU A 725 43.36 -21.86 -58.84
N ALA A 726 42.11 -22.33 -58.88
CA ALA A 726 41.59 -23.10 -60.01
C ALA A 726 41.61 -22.32 -61.33
N GLU A 727 41.29 -21.02 -61.33
CA GLU A 727 41.25 -20.21 -62.57
C GLU A 727 42.64 -20.15 -63.24
N SER A 728 43.69 -19.82 -62.48
CA SER A 728 45.06 -19.76 -63.00
C SER A 728 45.59 -21.15 -63.39
N ARG A 729 45.34 -22.19 -62.58
CA ARG A 729 45.73 -23.57 -62.90
C ARG A 729 45.08 -24.09 -64.18
N GLN A 730 43.76 -23.89 -64.33
CA GLN A 730 43.03 -24.33 -65.51
C GLN A 730 43.50 -23.58 -66.76
N LEU A 731 43.80 -22.28 -66.64
CA LEU A 731 44.32 -21.47 -67.76
C LEU A 731 45.69 -21.99 -68.23
N VAL A 732 46.61 -22.24 -67.29
CA VAL A 732 47.94 -22.79 -67.60
C VAL A 732 47.81 -24.17 -68.25
N ASN A 733 46.96 -25.05 -67.71
CA ASN A 733 46.71 -26.38 -68.28
C ASN A 733 46.16 -26.30 -69.71
N LEU A 734 45.28 -25.33 -69.99
CA LEU A 734 44.71 -25.14 -71.33
C LEU A 734 45.78 -24.68 -72.33
N LEU A 735 46.62 -23.71 -71.95
CA LEU A 735 47.64 -23.12 -72.83
C LEU A 735 48.83 -24.06 -73.08
N LEU A 736 49.15 -24.95 -72.13
CA LEU A 736 50.21 -25.96 -72.26
C LEU A 736 49.71 -27.31 -72.82
N SER A 737 48.40 -27.51 -72.90
CA SER A 737 47.77 -28.73 -73.43
C SER A 737 48.21 -29.03 -74.86
N SER A 738 48.39 -30.32 -75.16
CA SER A 738 48.61 -30.79 -76.53
C SER A 738 47.32 -30.82 -77.36
N HIS A 739 46.15 -30.70 -76.72
CA HIS A 739 44.82 -30.71 -77.33
C HIS A 739 43.92 -29.62 -76.75
N PRO A 740 44.13 -28.34 -77.12
CA PRO A 740 43.33 -27.22 -76.62
C PRO A 740 41.86 -27.26 -77.09
N GLU A 741 41.57 -27.96 -78.20
CA GLU A 741 40.22 -28.15 -78.76
C GLU A 741 39.22 -28.81 -77.78
N ASN A 742 39.73 -29.56 -76.79
CA ASN A 742 38.91 -30.21 -75.76
C ASN A 742 38.11 -29.22 -74.89
N PHE A 743 38.50 -27.93 -74.87
CA PHE A 743 37.75 -26.88 -74.19
C PHE A 743 36.38 -26.60 -74.82
N LEU A 744 36.19 -26.93 -76.11
CA LEU A 744 34.90 -26.80 -76.79
C LEU A 744 33.90 -27.89 -76.39
N ASN A 745 34.35 -28.97 -75.75
CA ASN A 745 33.47 -30.04 -75.30
C ASN A 745 32.83 -29.65 -73.94
N PRO A 746 31.49 -29.52 -73.85
CA PRO A 746 30.82 -29.07 -72.64
C PRO A 746 31.10 -29.98 -71.43
N VAL A 747 31.23 -31.29 -71.63
CA VAL A 747 31.48 -32.27 -70.55
C VAL A 747 32.91 -32.15 -70.01
N ILE A 748 33.88 -31.90 -70.88
CA ILE A 748 35.29 -31.73 -70.48
C ILE A 748 35.49 -30.35 -69.85
N ARG A 749 34.78 -29.33 -70.34
CA ARG A 749 34.80 -27.99 -69.75
C ARG A 749 34.23 -27.99 -68.33
N GLU A 750 33.07 -28.60 -68.11
CA GLU A 750 32.45 -28.69 -66.78
C GLU A 750 33.33 -29.45 -65.78
N ARG A 751 34.11 -30.44 -66.24
CA ARG A 751 35.00 -31.24 -65.38
C ARG A 751 36.38 -30.64 -65.13
N SER A 752 36.97 -29.93 -66.11
CA SER A 752 38.39 -29.56 -66.07
C SER A 752 38.69 -28.08 -66.34
N TYR A 753 37.72 -27.31 -66.82
CA TYR A 753 37.90 -25.89 -67.19
C TYR A 753 36.69 -25.03 -66.77
N ASN A 754 36.05 -25.38 -65.66
CA ASN A 754 34.80 -24.78 -65.20
C ASN A 754 34.96 -23.33 -64.71
N SER A 755 36.17 -22.93 -64.30
CA SER A 755 36.47 -21.58 -63.81
C SER A 755 36.85 -20.60 -64.94
N LEU A 756 37.00 -21.07 -66.18
CA LEU A 756 37.46 -20.25 -67.30
C LEU A 756 36.31 -19.64 -68.12
N ASP A 757 36.42 -18.34 -68.36
CA ASP A 757 35.54 -17.59 -69.26
C ASP A 757 36.02 -17.65 -70.72
N TYR A 758 35.07 -17.77 -71.65
CA TYR A 758 35.31 -17.86 -73.09
C TYR A 758 36.04 -16.62 -73.63
N ARG A 759 35.65 -15.42 -73.18
CA ARG A 759 36.26 -14.16 -73.66
C ARG A 759 37.70 -14.01 -73.20
N LYS A 760 37.98 -14.28 -71.92
CA LYS A 760 39.34 -14.25 -71.37
C LYS A 760 40.26 -15.22 -72.11
N VAL A 761 39.80 -16.46 -72.34
CA VAL A 761 40.58 -17.51 -73.02
C VAL A 761 40.93 -17.10 -74.46
N VAL A 762 39.99 -16.52 -75.21
CA VAL A 762 40.24 -16.04 -76.58
C VAL A 762 41.32 -14.96 -76.59
N SER A 763 41.14 -13.88 -75.83
CA SER A 763 42.08 -12.75 -75.82
C SER A 763 43.48 -13.13 -75.32
N ILE A 764 43.57 -14.04 -74.34
CA ILE A 764 44.87 -14.53 -73.83
C ILE A 764 45.54 -15.44 -74.88
N SER A 765 44.79 -16.36 -75.50
CA SER A 765 45.34 -17.29 -76.49
C SER A 765 45.86 -16.58 -77.76
N GLU A 766 45.25 -15.44 -78.13
CA GLU A 766 45.70 -14.60 -79.25
C GLU A 766 47.07 -13.95 -79.04
N LYS A 767 47.48 -13.78 -77.78
CA LYS A 767 48.77 -13.15 -77.41
C LYS A 767 49.92 -14.15 -77.36
N LEU A 768 49.65 -15.45 -77.35
CA LEU A 768 50.66 -16.50 -77.37
C LEU A 768 51.40 -16.50 -78.73
N ARG A 769 52.74 -16.50 -78.71
CA ARG A 769 53.62 -16.55 -79.89
C ARG A 769 54.66 -17.65 -79.74
N ASP A 770 55.00 -18.29 -80.86
CA ASP A 770 56.03 -19.33 -80.90
C ASP A 770 57.44 -18.69 -80.89
N PRO A 771 58.43 -19.29 -80.22
CA PRO A 771 59.82 -18.79 -80.24
C PRO A 771 60.42 -18.75 -81.65
N SER A 772 59.88 -19.54 -82.59
CA SER A 772 60.25 -19.57 -84.01
C SER A 772 59.84 -18.33 -84.81
N ASP A 773 58.98 -17.45 -84.28
CA ASP A 773 58.59 -16.19 -84.94
C ASP A 773 59.65 -15.07 -84.75
N ARG A 774 60.79 -15.32 -84.07
CA ARG A 774 61.88 -14.35 -83.84
C ARG A 774 62.81 -14.13 -85.04
N LEU A 775 62.80 -15.00 -86.05
CA LEU A 775 63.73 -14.93 -87.18
C LEU A 775 62.96 -14.61 -88.48
N PHE A 776 63.28 -13.45 -89.05
CA PHE A 776 62.85 -12.91 -90.36
C PHE A 776 61.60 -12.03 -90.44
N GLY A 777 61.85 -10.72 -90.32
CA GLY A 777 61.18 -9.75 -91.20
C GLY A 777 61.68 -9.91 -92.63
N THR A 778 60.75 -9.93 -93.59
CA THR A 778 60.93 -9.82 -95.04
C THR A 778 61.86 -10.85 -95.72
N PHE A 779 61.26 -11.69 -96.57
CA PHE A 779 61.87 -12.71 -97.44
C PHE A 779 62.30 -14.03 -96.77
N SER A 780 61.38 -15.02 -96.77
CA SER A 780 61.71 -16.44 -96.94
C SER A 780 60.44 -17.24 -97.24
N GLY A 781 60.32 -17.70 -98.49
CA GLY A 781 59.31 -18.66 -98.90
C GLY A 781 59.72 -20.09 -98.53
N ARG A 782 58.71 -20.90 -98.17
CA ARG A 782 58.69 -22.36 -98.09
C ARG A 782 59.48 -22.99 -96.92
N GLY A 783 58.73 -23.58 -95.98
CA GLY A 783 59.15 -24.83 -95.33
C GLY A 783 59.52 -24.79 -93.85
N VAL A 784 58.87 -23.98 -93.01
CA VAL A 784 58.93 -24.20 -91.54
C VAL A 784 57.74 -25.09 -91.15
N LYS A 785 58.01 -26.28 -90.58
CA LYS A 785 56.97 -27.14 -89.99
C LYS A 785 56.20 -26.32 -88.96
N GLN A 786 54.99 -25.89 -89.31
CA GLN A 786 54.09 -25.23 -88.37
C GLN A 786 53.81 -26.19 -87.20
N ASN A 787 54.05 -25.72 -85.99
CA ASN A 787 53.82 -26.45 -84.75
C ASN A 787 52.34 -26.93 -84.73
N PRO A 788 52.04 -28.25 -84.65
CA PRO A 788 50.66 -28.76 -84.70
C PRO A 788 49.78 -28.16 -83.59
N LYS A 789 50.39 -27.80 -82.44
CA LYS A 789 49.73 -27.11 -81.33
C LYS A 789 49.20 -25.72 -81.71
N LYS A 790 49.92 -24.96 -82.54
CA LYS A 790 49.50 -23.62 -83.01
C LYS A 790 48.25 -23.71 -83.89
N LYS A 791 48.18 -24.71 -84.77
CA LYS A 791 46.98 -24.96 -85.61
C LYS A 791 45.74 -25.30 -84.79
N SER A 792 45.87 -26.14 -83.75
CA SER A 792 44.75 -26.49 -82.88
C SER A 792 44.30 -25.30 -82.01
N LEU A 793 45.23 -24.47 -81.54
CA LEU A 793 44.93 -23.26 -80.78
C LEU A 793 44.25 -22.19 -81.66
N ASP A 794 44.73 -21.99 -82.89
CA ASP A 794 44.12 -21.07 -83.86
C ASP A 794 42.70 -21.53 -84.27
N THR A 795 42.49 -22.85 -84.36
CA THR A 795 41.16 -23.45 -84.61
C THR A 795 40.23 -23.26 -83.43
N LEU A 796 40.74 -23.40 -82.19
CA LEU A 796 40.02 -23.09 -80.96
C LEU A 796 39.62 -21.61 -80.92
N ILE A 797 40.56 -20.68 -81.14
CA ILE A 797 40.30 -19.23 -81.14
C ILE A 797 39.22 -18.88 -82.17
N LYS A 798 39.31 -19.42 -83.39
CA LYS A 798 38.33 -19.16 -84.45
C LYS A 798 36.93 -19.65 -84.06
N ARG A 799 36.82 -20.88 -83.54
CA ARG A 799 35.53 -21.44 -83.09
C ARG A 799 34.97 -20.74 -81.85
N LEU A 800 35.81 -20.28 -80.94
CA LEU A 800 35.36 -19.55 -79.76
C LEU A 800 34.86 -18.14 -80.10
N LYS A 801 35.44 -17.47 -81.12
CA LYS A 801 34.93 -16.21 -81.65
C LYS A 801 33.60 -16.34 -82.37
N ASP A 802 33.32 -17.50 -82.96
CA ASP A 802 32.02 -17.79 -83.58
C ASP A 802 30.93 -18.08 -82.51
N VAL A 803 31.32 -18.34 -81.25
CA VAL A 803 30.45 -18.74 -80.14
C VAL A 803 30.29 -17.63 -79.07
N SER A 804 31.19 -16.66 -78.99
CA SER A 804 31.13 -15.50 -78.06
C SER A 804 30.44 -14.30 -78.70
#